data_AF-A0A9P9HNA3-F1
#
_entry.id   AF-A0A9P9HNA3-F1
#
_cell.length_a   1.000
_cell.length_b   1.000
_cell.length_c   1.000
_cell.angle_alpha   90.00
_cell.angle_beta   90.00
_cell.angle_gamma   90.00
#
_symmetry.space_group_name_H-M   'P 1'
#
loop_
_entity.id
_entity.type
_entity.pdbx_description
1 polymer ?
#
loop_
_entity_poly.entity_id
_entity_poly.type
_entity_poly.pdbx_seq_one_letter_code
_entity_poly.pdbx_strand_id
1 'polypeptide(L)'
;MRLALTQHVPSKDISQLQFKIIVWSVIEHNTSLYPSIPENLVMPLRQLYPDPKSAPSHAPPARIDIISVHGLGPRGKGETKHAFDTWRTPSGQKGRLWLQQDLPAHIPDSRIFLYQYNVTATYGQGLDNFRSKANNLFEVISIERRDCPERPILLLGHSMGGLLIKQALVNAHSNPGYSAIKDATTGLAFFGTPHEAVARKLGETAAVIAKDFGYETGDDLVDSLQTGSIFPELESWKHQVLQYDIVTFWGTSDTMISRECVSLGLPGDVAKIVELDASHRGLCKFGSTEKDQYNLKIVVENIKGLYRLAIEKFESQGVCFPDTSGVETPCTSEDDSQDELHDRVQEREIVTLSTTNETEQLIMTPSRESLLQDDEVTVQGPLIRSFDHSTAREGPSLESLTVDDFRIADIQVIEPETKDNFYSQRLFKDLGLPEPVLQRLLYLNYPRPTKVQEALLSLFASDPLHNVIMEYPPGTGRTTALVIALLSRIDYSSTTQPQVLVIVPDRLLVHQMGNHIKEIGSFCDGLVVQTVHILVEKTAKFEANVIVATPGILLDKIQRRLIKTSEVRLLVVDDVDYVEDRQGLSDQCIRVSRMLPKSFQFLLSSDLLRRASAFARSLTLSKAWEKLELKEAELNVNKVVHLFFRCKHEQEKLDIICKLPGLVQISMLIIFVGMRSSAHQIHKMMATEGHVVTNLFNADDKREMEGLLEEFKNGHAKVLITMDDKTRGLDLPYSSMVINYDIPTKGYLKEPDLGPDRYVRQVSRAGKAGRSGFAVNLVSNEKEVDALQSVAASRSFKLHELDSNDWDEVEQFLTNCARSRRF
;
A
#
# COMPACT_ATOMS: atom_id res chain seq x y z
N MET A 1 30.31 28.95 4.02
CA MET A 1 29.08 29.70 4.35
C MET A 1 29.27 30.71 5.50
N ARG A 2 30.38 31.47 5.52
CA ARG A 2 30.54 32.67 6.37
C ARG A 2 30.91 33.82 5.44
N LEU A 3 29.90 34.51 4.90
CA LEU A 3 29.92 35.81 4.20
C LEU A 3 28.73 35.87 3.22
N ALA A 4 27.51 35.94 3.73
CA ALA A 4 26.30 36.32 2.96
C ALA A 4 25.11 36.55 3.90
N LEU A 5 25.23 37.49 4.85
CA LEU A 5 24.08 37.96 5.64
C LEU A 5 24.20 39.47 5.86
N THR A 6 23.91 40.21 4.80
CA THR A 6 23.52 41.62 4.88
C THR A 6 22.43 41.85 3.85
N GLN A 7 21.18 41.55 4.20
CA GLN A 7 19.97 42.31 3.84
C GLN A 7 18.73 41.69 4.52
N HIS A 8 17.78 42.58 4.85
CA HIS A 8 16.67 42.39 5.80
C HIS A 8 15.79 41.15 5.55
N VAL A 9 15.65 40.31 6.58
CA VAL A 9 14.59 39.30 6.72
C VAL A 9 13.73 39.66 7.94
N PRO A 10 12.38 39.59 7.87
CA PRO A 10 11.49 39.96 8.98
C PRO A 10 11.60 39.01 10.19
N SER A 11 11.35 39.55 11.39
CA SER A 11 11.59 38.90 12.69
C SER A 11 10.78 37.62 13.00
N LYS A 12 9.80 37.23 12.16
CA LYS A 12 9.05 35.97 12.33
C LYS A 12 9.80 34.74 11.80
N ASP A 13 10.73 34.89 10.88
CA ASP A 13 11.50 33.76 10.31
C ASP A 13 12.73 33.39 11.15
N ILE A 14 13.21 34.30 12.00
CA ILE A 14 14.39 34.06 12.85
C ILE A 14 14.10 33.01 13.93
N SER A 15 12.86 32.91 14.42
CA SER A 15 12.45 31.92 15.42
C SER A 15 12.39 30.50 14.85
N GLN A 16 11.91 30.33 13.60
CA GLN A 16 11.91 29.04 12.93
C GLN A 16 13.31 28.61 12.45
N LEU A 17 14.15 29.57 12.04
CA LEU A 17 15.55 29.32 11.70
C LEU A 17 16.39 28.98 12.95
N GLN A 18 16.16 29.65 14.09
CA GLN A 18 16.82 29.27 15.35
C GLN A 18 16.37 27.90 15.85
N PHE A 19 15.09 27.53 15.70
CA PHE A 19 14.63 26.19 16.06
C PHE A 19 15.23 25.11 15.15
N LYS A 20 15.32 25.35 13.82
CA LYS A 20 16.00 24.45 12.88
C LYS A 20 17.50 24.33 13.16
N ILE A 21 18.18 25.43 13.49
CA ILE A 21 19.63 25.44 13.79
C ILE A 21 19.93 24.77 15.14
N ILE A 22 19.07 24.92 16.16
CA ILE A 22 19.25 24.25 17.45
C ILE A 22 18.99 22.74 17.30
N VAL A 23 17.95 22.33 16.56
CA VAL A 23 17.71 20.90 16.27
C VAL A 23 18.86 20.30 15.44
N TRP A 24 19.41 21.04 14.46
CA TRP A 24 20.58 20.57 13.69
C TRP A 24 21.88 20.54 14.51
N SER A 25 22.12 21.53 15.37
CA SER A 25 23.30 21.58 16.25
C SER A 25 23.30 20.47 17.30
N VAL A 26 22.11 20.07 17.79
CA VAL A 26 21.95 18.95 18.73
C VAL A 26 22.16 17.60 18.03
N ILE A 27 21.85 17.51 16.73
CA ILE A 27 22.10 16.32 15.90
C ILE A 27 23.59 16.18 15.55
N GLU A 28 24.31 17.26 15.20
CA GLU A 28 25.73 17.19 14.84
C GLU A 28 26.66 16.94 16.05
N HIS A 29 26.37 17.51 17.23
CA HIS A 29 27.25 17.40 18.40
C HIS A 29 27.12 16.07 19.18
N ASN A 30 26.19 15.18 18.79
CA ASN A 30 26.02 13.84 19.39
C ASN A 30 26.34 12.68 18.44
N THR A 31 27.11 12.94 17.37
CA THR A 31 27.53 11.94 16.38
C THR A 31 28.54 10.90 16.89
N SER A 32 29.02 10.99 18.15
CA SER A 32 29.92 9.97 18.75
C SER A 32 29.27 8.98 19.73
N LEU A 33 27.93 9.03 19.90
CA LEU A 33 27.19 8.12 20.79
C LEU A 33 26.24 7.15 20.07
N TYR A 34 26.20 7.18 18.73
CA TYR A 34 25.51 6.15 17.96
C TYR A 34 26.43 4.94 17.79
N PRO A 35 26.09 3.75 18.33
CA PRO A 35 26.79 2.54 17.93
C PRO A 35 26.68 2.43 16.41
N SER A 36 27.81 2.18 15.75
CA SER A 36 27.88 1.86 14.33
C SER A 36 26.75 0.90 13.95
N ILE A 37 25.94 1.29 12.96
CA ILE A 37 24.82 0.50 12.42
C ILE A 37 25.32 -0.94 12.18
N PRO A 38 24.65 -1.97 12.73
CA PRO A 38 25.04 -3.36 12.48
C PRO A 38 25.06 -3.62 10.97
N GLU A 39 26.08 -4.33 10.45
CA GLU A 39 26.14 -4.78 9.04
C GLU A 39 24.94 -5.65 8.61
N ASN A 40 24.05 -5.97 9.55
CA ASN A 40 22.86 -6.79 9.40
C ASN A 40 21.58 -5.98 9.06
N LEU A 41 21.63 -4.64 9.05
CA LEU A 41 20.51 -3.81 8.62
C LEU A 41 20.41 -3.86 7.08
N VAL A 42 19.73 -4.87 6.55
CA VAL A 42 19.57 -5.07 5.11
C VAL A 42 18.56 -4.05 4.58
N MET A 43 19.04 -2.95 3.99
CA MET A 43 18.20 -2.22 3.04
C MET A 43 17.88 -3.17 1.87
N PRO A 44 16.60 -3.25 1.45
CA PRO A 44 16.19 -4.20 0.41
C PRO A 44 16.92 -3.93 -0.92
N LEU A 45 17.29 -2.69 -1.24
CA LEU A 45 18.14 -2.37 -2.37
C LEU A 45 19.57 -2.07 -1.88
N ARG A 46 20.54 -2.84 -2.37
CA ARG A 46 21.96 -2.69 -1.98
C ARG A 46 22.81 -2.36 -3.20
N GLN A 47 23.55 -1.25 -3.14
CA GLN A 47 24.53 -0.91 -4.16
C GLN A 47 25.73 -1.87 -4.09
N LEU A 48 26.03 -2.50 -5.22
CA LEU A 48 27.20 -3.37 -5.45
C LEU A 48 28.35 -2.60 -6.08
N TYR A 49 28.05 -1.68 -7.01
CA TYR A 49 29.04 -0.88 -7.74
C TYR A 49 28.52 0.55 -7.96
N PRO A 50 29.37 1.59 -7.83
CA PRO A 50 30.66 1.53 -7.13
C PRO A 50 30.46 1.10 -5.67
N ASP A 51 31.44 0.43 -5.06
CA ASP A 51 31.30 0.00 -3.66
C ASP A 51 31.22 1.25 -2.75
N PRO A 52 30.11 1.44 -2.02
CA PRO A 52 29.92 2.63 -1.18
C PRO A 52 31.00 2.80 -0.11
N LYS A 53 31.65 1.72 0.33
CA LYS A 53 32.70 1.75 1.36
C LYS A 53 34.06 2.19 0.81
N SER A 54 34.30 2.05 -0.49
CA SER A 54 35.59 2.37 -1.13
C SER A 54 35.50 3.48 -2.17
N ALA A 55 34.31 4.00 -2.46
CA ALA A 55 34.13 5.07 -3.42
C ALA A 55 34.78 6.38 -2.91
N PRO A 56 35.66 7.03 -3.69
CA PRO A 56 36.18 8.35 -3.35
C PRO A 56 35.03 9.36 -3.26
N SER A 57 35.19 10.41 -2.46
CA SER A 57 34.18 11.49 -2.27
C SER A 57 33.79 12.24 -3.56
N HIS A 58 34.43 11.91 -4.68
CA HIS A 58 34.20 12.43 -6.03
C HIS A 58 34.24 11.31 -7.10
N ALA A 59 33.46 10.24 -6.93
CA ALA A 59 33.24 9.28 -8.02
C ALA A 59 32.53 9.98 -9.21
N PRO A 60 32.90 9.67 -10.47
CA PRO A 60 32.25 10.26 -11.64
C PRO A 60 30.73 9.97 -11.62
N PRO A 61 29.89 10.85 -12.15
CA PRO A 61 28.46 10.72 -11.95
C PRO A 61 27.93 9.61 -12.85
N ALA A 62 27.26 8.63 -12.24
CA ALA A 62 26.73 7.50 -12.99
C ALA A 62 25.70 7.94 -14.04
N ARG A 63 25.74 7.30 -15.20
CA ARG A 63 24.85 7.55 -16.34
C ARG A 63 23.63 6.64 -16.34
N ILE A 64 23.69 5.49 -15.66
CA ILE A 64 22.63 4.49 -15.65
C ILE A 64 22.58 3.77 -14.31
N ASP A 65 21.38 3.35 -13.90
CA ASP A 65 21.20 2.43 -12.78
C ASP A 65 20.80 1.05 -13.30
N ILE A 66 21.40 0.01 -12.74
CA ILE A 66 21.20 -1.38 -13.09
C ILE A 66 20.72 -2.10 -11.84
N ILE A 67 19.51 -2.64 -11.85
CA ILE A 67 18.92 -3.29 -10.67
C ILE A 67 18.70 -4.76 -10.96
N SER A 68 19.39 -5.63 -10.21
CA SER A 68 19.21 -7.08 -10.28
C SER A 68 18.26 -7.60 -9.20
N VAL A 69 17.36 -8.48 -9.60
CA VAL A 69 16.32 -9.07 -8.76
C VAL A 69 16.46 -10.58 -8.80
N HIS A 70 16.69 -11.18 -7.62
CA HIS A 70 16.89 -12.63 -7.50
C HIS A 70 15.60 -13.43 -7.71
N GLY A 71 15.76 -14.73 -7.95
CA GLY A 71 14.64 -15.67 -8.07
C GLY A 71 14.29 -16.33 -6.73
N LEU A 72 13.64 -17.49 -6.82
CA LEU A 72 13.35 -18.33 -5.65
C LEU A 72 14.60 -19.10 -5.21
N GLY A 73 14.83 -19.11 -3.89
CA GLY A 73 15.94 -19.83 -3.28
C GLY A 73 15.58 -21.22 -2.79
N PRO A 74 16.57 -22.09 -2.52
CA PRO A 74 16.34 -23.37 -1.86
C PRO A 74 15.66 -23.17 -0.50
N ARG A 75 14.69 -24.02 -0.17
CA ARG A 75 13.99 -23.98 1.12
C ARG A 75 14.99 -24.02 2.29
N GLY A 76 14.84 -23.10 3.25
CA GLY A 76 15.70 -22.98 4.43
C GLY A 76 17.01 -22.20 4.22
N LYS A 77 17.37 -21.86 2.98
CA LYS A 77 18.47 -20.93 2.70
C LYS A 77 17.95 -19.50 2.89
N GLY A 78 18.39 -18.81 3.95
CA GLY A 78 17.92 -17.45 4.24
C GLY A 78 18.03 -16.50 3.04
N GLU A 79 16.99 -15.69 2.82
CA GLU A 79 16.76 -14.87 1.62
C GLU A 79 17.94 -13.96 1.26
N THR A 80 18.51 -13.26 2.24
CA THR A 80 19.69 -12.42 2.04
C THR A 80 20.85 -13.19 1.43
N LYS A 81 21.11 -14.42 1.89
CA LYS A 81 22.19 -15.24 1.31
C LYS A 81 21.84 -15.65 -0.12
N HIS A 82 20.58 -16.00 -0.36
CA HIS A 82 20.12 -16.40 -1.69
C HIS A 82 20.19 -15.26 -2.72
N ALA A 83 19.86 -14.03 -2.32
CA ALA A 83 19.94 -12.87 -3.19
C ALA A 83 21.34 -12.71 -3.82
N PHE A 84 22.40 -12.79 -3.02
CA PHE A 84 23.77 -12.77 -3.54
C PHE A 84 24.12 -14.04 -4.30
N ASP A 85 23.77 -15.20 -3.75
CA ASP A 85 24.14 -16.50 -4.31
C ASP A 85 23.47 -16.82 -5.65
N THR A 86 22.42 -16.09 -6.02
CA THR A 86 21.84 -16.12 -7.37
C THR A 86 22.87 -15.67 -8.40
N TRP A 87 23.64 -14.63 -8.07
CA TRP A 87 24.59 -13.97 -8.97
C TRP A 87 26.05 -14.31 -8.63
N ARG A 88 26.30 -15.28 -7.74
CA ARG A 88 27.63 -15.57 -7.19
C ARG A 88 28.04 -17.03 -7.38
N THR A 89 29.28 -17.22 -7.84
CA THR A 89 29.89 -18.55 -8.04
C THR A 89 31.31 -18.65 -7.48
N PRO A 90 31.64 -19.69 -6.68
CA PRO A 90 30.69 -20.58 -5.99
C PRO A 90 29.79 -19.78 -5.02
N SER A 91 28.70 -20.38 -4.55
CA SER A 91 27.86 -19.72 -3.53
C SER A 91 28.62 -19.51 -2.21
N GLY A 92 28.23 -18.50 -1.43
CA GLY A 92 28.88 -18.13 -0.17
C GLY A 92 29.79 -16.89 -0.28
N GLN A 93 30.22 -16.30 0.84
CA GLN A 93 30.91 -14.99 0.85
C GLN A 93 32.22 -14.94 0.07
N LYS A 94 32.90 -16.08 -0.12
CA LYS A 94 34.18 -16.16 -0.86
C LYS A 94 33.99 -16.29 -2.38
N GLY A 95 32.75 -16.41 -2.85
CA GLY A 95 32.47 -16.56 -4.28
C GLY A 95 32.58 -15.27 -5.07
N ARG A 96 32.88 -15.39 -6.36
CA ARG A 96 32.90 -14.27 -7.31
C ARG A 96 31.49 -13.81 -7.60
N LEU A 97 31.20 -12.54 -7.32
CA LEU A 97 29.95 -11.86 -7.65
C LEU A 97 30.16 -11.07 -8.94
N TRP A 98 29.77 -11.64 -10.07
CA TRP A 98 30.16 -11.10 -11.39
C TRP A 98 29.55 -9.72 -11.68
N LEU A 99 28.36 -9.44 -11.14
CA LEU A 99 27.73 -8.12 -11.20
C LEU A 99 28.60 -7.02 -10.57
N GLN A 100 29.44 -7.36 -9.58
CA GLN A 100 30.34 -6.43 -8.91
C GLN A 100 31.76 -6.48 -9.48
N GLN A 101 32.21 -7.65 -9.94
CA GLN A 101 33.63 -7.89 -10.26
C GLN A 101 33.94 -7.88 -11.76
N ASP A 102 33.00 -8.27 -12.62
CA ASP A 102 33.22 -8.45 -14.06
C ASP A 102 32.45 -7.39 -14.86
N LEU A 103 31.17 -7.18 -14.58
CA LEU A 103 30.30 -6.27 -15.35
C LEU A 103 30.80 -4.80 -15.38
N PRO A 104 31.30 -4.21 -14.27
CA PRO A 104 31.78 -2.83 -14.27
C PRO A 104 32.93 -2.54 -15.24
N ALA A 105 33.75 -3.54 -15.62
CA ALA A 105 34.83 -3.35 -16.58
C ALA A 105 34.31 -2.97 -17.99
N HIS A 106 33.05 -3.26 -18.29
CA HIS A 106 32.42 -3.01 -19.58
C HIS A 106 31.49 -1.80 -19.58
N ILE A 107 31.01 -1.39 -18.40
CA ILE A 107 30.07 -0.29 -18.18
C ILE A 107 30.44 0.51 -16.90
N PRO A 108 31.62 1.14 -16.88
CA PRO A 108 32.24 1.67 -15.66
C PRO A 108 31.50 2.87 -15.04
N ASP A 109 30.62 3.53 -15.79
CA ASP A 109 29.81 4.68 -15.40
C ASP A 109 28.37 4.29 -15.00
N SER A 110 28.17 3.04 -14.58
CA SER A 110 26.90 2.54 -14.05
C SER A 110 26.87 2.52 -12.52
N ARG A 111 25.67 2.58 -11.92
CA ARG A 111 25.45 2.04 -10.57
C ARG A 111 24.76 0.71 -10.67
N ILE A 112 25.26 -0.30 -9.97
CA ILE A 112 24.69 -1.64 -9.97
C ILE A 112 24.15 -1.95 -8.59
N PHE A 113 22.90 -2.37 -8.52
CA PHE A 113 22.18 -2.69 -7.30
C PHE A 113 21.68 -4.12 -7.31
N LEU A 114 21.59 -4.71 -6.12
CA LEU A 114 20.90 -5.97 -5.86
C LEU A 114 19.68 -5.69 -4.99
N TYR A 115 18.50 -6.04 -5.49
CA TYR A 115 17.26 -6.02 -4.74
C TYR A 115 17.03 -7.35 -4.03
N GLN A 116 16.74 -7.29 -2.75
CA GLN A 116 16.51 -8.40 -1.84
C GLN A 116 15.07 -8.33 -1.35
N TYR A 117 14.35 -9.44 -1.45
CA TYR A 117 12.97 -9.51 -1.00
C TYR A 117 12.64 -10.90 -0.48
N ASN A 118 11.61 -11.00 0.37
CA ASN A 118 11.11 -12.27 0.85
C ASN A 118 10.18 -12.91 -0.19
N VAL A 119 10.57 -14.03 -0.76
CA VAL A 119 9.84 -14.66 -1.87
C VAL A 119 8.54 -15.31 -1.36
N THR A 120 8.59 -16.03 -0.24
CA THR A 120 7.39 -16.66 0.34
C THR A 120 6.34 -15.62 0.72
N ALA A 121 6.74 -14.54 1.37
CA ALA A 121 5.85 -13.43 1.73
C ALA A 121 5.41 -12.61 0.52
N THR A 122 5.96 -12.84 -0.68
CA THR A 122 5.58 -12.14 -1.90
C THR A 122 4.59 -12.94 -2.73
N TYR A 123 4.81 -14.25 -2.84
CA TYR A 123 4.04 -15.12 -3.74
C TYR A 123 3.03 -16.03 -3.02
N GLY A 124 3.09 -16.15 -1.68
CA GLY A 124 2.24 -17.08 -0.91
C GLY A 124 1.02 -16.48 -0.22
N GLN A 125 0.61 -15.25 -0.53
CA GLN A 125 -0.47 -14.53 0.18
C GLN A 125 -1.45 -13.84 -0.79
N GLY A 126 -1.63 -14.41 -1.98
CA GLY A 126 -2.57 -13.92 -2.98
C GLY A 126 -2.12 -12.69 -3.78
N LEU A 127 -2.95 -12.32 -4.78
CA LEU A 127 -2.65 -11.30 -5.80
C LEU A 127 -2.38 -9.92 -5.20
N ASP A 128 -3.18 -9.54 -4.21
CA ASP A 128 -3.16 -8.22 -3.61
C ASP A 128 -1.86 -7.94 -2.85
N ASN A 129 -1.34 -8.98 -2.20
CA ASN A 129 -0.03 -8.93 -1.58
C ASN A 129 1.07 -8.92 -2.64
N PHE A 130 0.99 -9.79 -3.67
CA PHE A 130 1.97 -9.81 -4.76
C PHE A 130 2.13 -8.44 -5.44
N ARG A 131 1.00 -7.78 -5.79
CA ARG A 131 0.97 -6.40 -6.30
C ARG A 131 1.65 -5.42 -5.34
N SER A 132 1.32 -5.49 -4.06
CA SER A 132 1.90 -4.59 -3.05
C SER A 132 3.42 -4.79 -2.94
N LYS A 133 3.90 -6.03 -2.99
CA LYS A 133 5.33 -6.33 -2.93
C LYS A 133 6.05 -5.94 -4.22
N ALA A 134 5.39 -6.00 -5.37
CA ALA A 134 5.91 -5.47 -6.62
C ALA A 134 6.07 -3.94 -6.57
N ASN A 135 5.11 -3.22 -5.98
CA ASN A 135 5.25 -1.78 -5.74
C ASN A 135 6.47 -1.45 -4.87
N ASN A 136 6.76 -2.28 -3.86
CA ASN A 136 7.91 -2.05 -2.98
C ASN A 136 9.25 -2.04 -3.72
N LEU A 137 9.41 -2.78 -4.83
CA LEU A 137 10.60 -2.70 -5.67
C LEU A 137 10.78 -1.27 -6.21
N PHE A 138 9.72 -0.70 -6.80
CA PHE A 138 9.78 0.64 -7.40
C PHE A 138 9.78 1.74 -6.35
N GLU A 139 9.13 1.54 -5.21
CA GLU A 139 9.28 2.43 -4.07
C GLU A 139 10.74 2.56 -3.69
N VAL A 140 11.43 1.44 -3.42
CA VAL A 140 12.83 1.47 -2.98
C VAL A 140 13.75 2.10 -4.05
N ILE A 141 13.52 1.81 -5.33
CA ILE A 141 14.21 2.46 -6.45
C ILE A 141 13.96 3.98 -6.46
N SER A 142 12.72 4.42 -6.22
CA SER A 142 12.33 5.83 -6.14
C SER A 142 13.08 6.57 -5.02
N ILE A 143 13.23 5.93 -3.85
CA ILE A 143 13.97 6.50 -2.72
C ILE A 143 15.43 6.73 -3.09
N GLU A 144 16.07 5.71 -3.67
CA GLU A 144 17.49 5.72 -4.02
C GLU A 144 17.82 6.70 -5.16
N ARG A 145 16.80 7.15 -5.90
CA ARG A 145 16.93 8.00 -7.08
C ARG A 145 16.25 9.35 -6.94
N ARG A 146 15.90 9.75 -5.71
CA ARG A 146 15.22 11.03 -5.44
C ARG A 146 15.93 12.23 -6.07
N ASP A 147 17.26 12.22 -6.05
CA ASP A 147 18.09 13.32 -6.57
C ASP A 147 18.40 13.19 -8.07
N CYS A 148 18.03 12.07 -8.71
CA CYS A 148 18.31 11.78 -10.12
C CYS A 148 17.20 10.93 -10.77
N PRO A 149 15.93 11.41 -10.77
CA PRO A 149 14.78 10.60 -11.16
C PRO A 149 14.80 10.18 -12.63
N GLU A 150 15.42 10.96 -13.50
CA GLU A 150 15.45 10.77 -14.97
C GLU A 150 16.56 9.84 -15.46
N ARG A 151 17.50 9.40 -14.60
CA ARG A 151 18.62 8.56 -15.05
C ARG A 151 18.12 7.24 -15.67
N PRO A 152 18.59 6.78 -16.84
CA PRO A 152 18.18 5.48 -17.38
C PRO A 152 18.25 4.32 -16.37
N ILE A 153 17.34 3.36 -16.52
CA ILE A 153 17.25 2.15 -15.69
C ILE A 153 17.28 0.89 -16.57
N LEU A 154 18.12 -0.07 -16.20
CA LEU A 154 18.04 -1.47 -16.65
C LEU A 154 17.60 -2.38 -15.50
N LEU A 155 16.65 -3.28 -15.76
CA LEU A 155 16.18 -4.26 -14.78
C LEU A 155 16.58 -5.67 -15.19
N LEU A 156 17.22 -6.40 -14.28
CA LEU A 156 17.70 -7.76 -14.48
C LEU A 156 16.93 -8.70 -13.57
N GLY A 157 16.11 -9.58 -14.13
CA GLY A 157 15.28 -10.52 -13.35
C GLY A 157 15.68 -11.96 -13.58
N HIS A 158 15.95 -12.70 -12.51
CA HIS A 158 16.11 -14.16 -12.59
C HIS A 158 14.83 -14.88 -12.20
N SER A 159 14.33 -15.77 -13.05
CA SER A 159 13.21 -16.67 -12.74
C SER A 159 12.01 -15.88 -12.18
N MET A 160 11.52 -16.22 -10.98
CA MET A 160 10.48 -15.50 -10.24
C MET A 160 10.78 -13.99 -10.06
N GLY A 161 12.03 -13.56 -9.90
CA GLY A 161 12.38 -12.14 -9.81
C GLY A 161 11.98 -11.34 -11.05
N GLY A 162 12.01 -11.98 -12.23
CA GLY A 162 11.51 -11.37 -13.45
C GLY A 162 9.99 -11.19 -13.47
N LEU A 163 9.22 -12.09 -12.83
CA LEU A 163 7.77 -11.91 -12.67
C LEU A 163 7.44 -10.74 -11.75
N LEU A 164 8.24 -10.53 -10.70
CA LEU A 164 8.11 -9.37 -9.82
C LEU A 164 8.36 -8.06 -10.59
N ILE A 165 9.40 -8.02 -11.43
CA ILE A 165 9.69 -6.87 -12.31
C ILE A 165 8.52 -6.59 -13.25
N LYS A 166 7.98 -7.62 -13.93
CA LYS A 166 6.83 -7.45 -14.83
C LYS A 166 5.63 -6.88 -14.09
N GLN A 167 5.31 -7.42 -12.91
CA GLN A 167 4.19 -6.92 -12.11
C GLN A 167 4.43 -5.47 -11.66
N ALA A 168 5.65 -5.11 -11.28
CA ALA A 168 6.00 -3.75 -10.88
C ALA A 168 5.82 -2.77 -12.05
N LEU A 169 6.22 -3.15 -13.25
CA LEU A 169 6.02 -2.36 -14.46
C LEU A 169 4.54 -2.26 -14.85
N VAL A 170 3.77 -3.36 -14.77
CA VAL A 170 2.31 -3.33 -14.98
C VAL A 170 1.66 -2.33 -14.00
N ASN A 171 2.03 -2.40 -12.72
CA ASN A 171 1.55 -1.47 -11.71
C ASN A 171 1.94 -0.01 -12.03
N ALA A 172 3.14 0.23 -12.55
CA ALA A 172 3.63 1.55 -12.89
C ALA A 172 2.91 2.19 -14.09
N HIS A 173 2.40 1.40 -15.03
CA HIS A 173 1.54 1.92 -16.10
C HIS A 173 0.19 2.38 -15.61
N SER A 174 -0.30 1.72 -14.58
CA SER A 174 -1.53 2.02 -13.89
C SER A 174 -1.39 3.16 -12.89
N ASN A 175 -0.18 3.42 -12.36
CA ASN A 175 0.05 4.42 -11.32
C ASN A 175 0.91 5.60 -11.84
N PRO A 176 0.34 6.80 -12.00
CA PRO A 176 1.09 8.01 -12.34
C PRO A 176 2.25 8.35 -11.38
N GLY A 177 2.19 7.88 -10.13
CA GLY A 177 3.26 8.07 -9.14
C GLY A 177 4.59 7.40 -9.52
N TYR A 178 4.55 6.39 -10.39
CA TYR A 178 5.74 5.70 -10.90
C TYR A 178 6.15 6.14 -12.31
N SER A 179 5.61 7.25 -12.85
CA SER A 179 5.92 7.71 -14.21
C SER A 179 7.42 7.90 -14.42
N ALA A 180 8.11 8.57 -13.48
CA ALA A 180 9.55 8.81 -13.57
C ALA A 180 10.36 7.50 -13.71
N ILE A 181 10.02 6.46 -12.94
CA ILE A 181 10.69 5.15 -13.03
C ILE A 181 10.30 4.43 -14.32
N LYS A 182 9.01 4.45 -14.66
CA LYS A 182 8.47 3.80 -15.85
C LYS A 182 9.10 4.37 -17.12
N ASP A 183 9.21 5.70 -17.21
CA ASP A 183 9.79 6.43 -18.34
C ASP A 183 11.32 6.28 -18.37
N ALA A 184 11.98 6.21 -17.21
CA ALA A 184 13.41 5.94 -17.09
C ALA A 184 13.81 4.48 -17.41
N THR A 185 12.88 3.53 -17.30
CA THR A 185 13.16 2.12 -17.58
C THR A 185 13.21 1.88 -19.08
N THR A 186 14.38 1.47 -19.58
CA THR A 186 14.64 1.31 -21.01
C THR A 186 14.82 -0.13 -21.42
N GLY A 187 15.62 -0.89 -20.66
CA GLY A 187 15.99 -2.25 -21.02
C GLY A 187 15.72 -3.27 -19.91
N LEU A 188 15.36 -4.48 -20.33
CA LEU A 188 15.06 -5.61 -19.46
C LEU A 188 15.91 -6.82 -19.85
N ALA A 189 16.56 -7.43 -18.88
CA ALA A 189 17.25 -8.70 -19.06
C ALA A 189 16.63 -9.77 -18.17
N PHE A 190 16.05 -10.81 -18.78
CA PHE A 190 15.41 -11.91 -18.08
C PHE A 190 16.26 -13.17 -18.15
N PHE A 191 16.50 -13.81 -17.01
CA PHE A 191 17.24 -15.07 -16.92
C PHE A 191 16.27 -16.18 -16.55
N GLY A 192 15.85 -16.97 -17.55
CA GLY A 192 14.87 -18.04 -17.35
C GLY A 192 13.54 -17.55 -16.78
N THR A 193 13.12 -16.31 -17.06
CA THR A 193 11.82 -15.83 -16.59
C THR A 193 10.72 -16.38 -17.52
N PRO A 194 9.68 -17.03 -16.97
CA PRO A 194 8.55 -17.49 -17.78
C PRO A 194 7.72 -16.29 -18.28
N HIS A 195 7.33 -16.28 -19.56
CA HIS A 195 6.64 -15.21 -20.30
C HIS A 195 5.26 -15.61 -20.82
N GLU A 196 4.73 -16.74 -20.36
CA GLU A 196 3.45 -17.30 -20.77
C GLU A 196 2.31 -16.28 -20.62
N ALA A 197 1.51 -16.21 -21.68
CA ALA A 197 0.43 -15.24 -21.81
C ALA A 197 -0.79 -15.56 -20.93
N VAL A 198 -0.90 -16.79 -20.43
CA VAL A 198 -2.08 -17.27 -19.71
C VAL A 198 -1.71 -17.45 -18.25
N ALA A 199 -2.35 -16.70 -17.36
CA ALA A 199 -2.02 -16.64 -15.94
C ALA A 199 -1.98 -18.03 -15.27
N ARG A 200 -2.90 -18.93 -15.63
CA ARG A 200 -2.91 -20.31 -15.14
C ARG A 200 -1.66 -21.09 -15.54
N LYS A 201 -1.26 -21.04 -16.82
CA LYS A 201 -0.07 -21.74 -17.31
C LYS A 201 1.20 -21.17 -16.71
N LEU A 202 1.23 -19.84 -16.53
CA LEU A 202 2.31 -19.17 -15.83
C LEU A 202 2.42 -19.63 -14.37
N GLY A 203 1.28 -19.77 -13.69
CA GLY A 203 1.18 -20.33 -12.34
C GLY A 203 1.67 -21.77 -12.23
N GLU A 204 1.24 -22.64 -13.16
CA GLU A 204 1.69 -24.03 -13.26
C GLU A 204 3.21 -24.11 -13.44
N THR A 205 3.78 -23.28 -14.32
CA THR A 205 5.23 -23.21 -14.57
C THR A 205 5.99 -22.69 -13.36
N ALA A 206 5.50 -21.63 -12.71
CA ALA A 206 6.08 -21.11 -11.49
C ALA A 206 6.05 -22.12 -10.33
N ALA A 207 4.99 -22.95 -10.24
CA ALA A 207 4.90 -24.02 -9.26
C ALA A 207 5.91 -25.16 -9.54
N VAL A 208 6.20 -25.47 -10.82
CA VAL A 208 7.27 -26.43 -11.18
C VAL A 208 8.62 -25.93 -10.70
N ILE A 209 8.94 -24.65 -10.92
CA ILE A 209 10.16 -24.03 -10.41
C ILE A 209 10.20 -24.14 -8.88
N ALA A 210 9.11 -23.80 -8.18
CA ALA A 210 9.05 -23.87 -6.73
C ALA A 210 9.34 -25.26 -6.17
N LYS A 211 8.77 -26.30 -6.78
CA LYS A 211 8.99 -27.69 -6.38
C LYS A 211 10.44 -28.13 -6.54
N ASP A 212 11.10 -27.69 -7.62
CA ASP A 212 12.51 -27.99 -7.81
C ASP A 212 13.39 -27.39 -6.70
N PHE A 213 13.04 -26.21 -6.17
CA PHE A 213 13.75 -25.58 -5.05
C PHE A 213 13.40 -26.14 -3.66
N GLY A 214 12.64 -27.24 -3.59
CA GLY A 214 12.35 -27.98 -2.36
C GLY A 214 11.10 -27.51 -1.61
N TYR A 215 10.20 -26.78 -2.29
CA TYR A 215 8.87 -26.49 -1.78
C TYR A 215 7.90 -27.63 -2.13
N GLU A 216 6.95 -27.93 -1.25
CA GLU A 216 6.06 -29.07 -1.38
C GLU A 216 4.61 -28.62 -1.63
N THR A 217 3.80 -29.50 -2.22
CA THR A 217 2.35 -29.28 -2.36
C THR A 217 1.73 -29.17 -0.95
N GLY A 218 0.95 -28.12 -0.68
CA GLY A 218 0.49 -27.76 0.67
C GLY A 218 1.30 -26.66 1.37
N ASP A 219 2.42 -26.21 0.78
CA ASP A 219 3.01 -24.92 1.16
C ASP A 219 2.18 -23.79 0.54
N ASP A 220 1.81 -22.76 1.32
CA ASP A 220 1.02 -21.59 0.87
C ASP A 220 1.54 -20.98 -0.45
N LEU A 221 2.85 -21.00 -0.65
CA LEU A 221 3.53 -20.54 -1.86
C LEU A 221 3.13 -21.38 -3.09
N VAL A 222 3.24 -22.71 -3.00
CA VAL A 222 2.99 -23.61 -4.14
C VAL A 222 1.51 -23.60 -4.48
N ASP A 223 0.65 -23.64 -3.48
CA ASP A 223 -0.79 -23.65 -3.67
C ASP A 223 -1.26 -22.33 -4.33
N SER A 224 -0.74 -21.19 -3.87
CA SER A 224 -1.00 -19.88 -4.49
C SER A 224 -0.56 -19.84 -5.97
N LEU A 225 0.63 -20.37 -6.28
CA LEU A 225 1.14 -20.39 -7.65
C LEU A 225 0.30 -21.29 -8.57
N GLN A 226 -0.08 -22.49 -8.12
CA GLN A 226 -0.82 -23.46 -8.94
C GLN A 226 -2.18 -22.97 -9.41
N THR A 227 -2.85 -22.13 -8.61
CA THR A 227 -4.13 -21.53 -9.02
C THR A 227 -3.98 -20.51 -10.14
N GLY A 228 -2.77 -19.95 -10.32
CA GLY A 228 -2.50 -18.82 -11.23
C GLY A 228 -3.20 -17.52 -10.82
N SER A 229 -3.86 -17.48 -9.67
CA SER A 229 -4.70 -16.36 -9.21
C SER A 229 -3.91 -15.08 -8.97
N ILE A 230 -2.59 -15.19 -8.78
CA ILE A 230 -1.69 -14.08 -8.52
C ILE A 230 -1.12 -13.43 -9.78
N PHE A 231 -1.38 -13.98 -10.97
CA PHE A 231 -0.85 -13.46 -12.24
C PHE A 231 -1.87 -12.94 -13.28
N PRO A 232 -3.16 -12.66 -12.99
CA PRO A 232 -4.12 -12.27 -14.02
C PRO A 232 -3.77 -10.96 -14.73
N GLU A 233 -3.03 -10.06 -14.08
CA GLU A 233 -2.64 -8.78 -14.69
C GLU A 233 -1.43 -8.89 -15.61
N LEU A 234 -0.61 -9.93 -15.46
CA LEU A 234 0.55 -10.15 -16.30
C LEU A 234 0.18 -10.45 -17.76
N GLU A 235 -1.09 -10.75 -18.04
CA GLU A 235 -1.60 -10.85 -19.41
C GLU A 235 -1.56 -9.49 -20.14
N SER A 236 -1.78 -8.39 -19.41
CA SER A 236 -1.77 -7.02 -19.95
C SER A 236 -0.37 -6.50 -20.29
N TRP A 237 0.67 -7.13 -19.74
CA TRP A 237 2.08 -6.81 -19.97
C TRP A 237 2.46 -6.79 -21.46
N LYS A 238 1.82 -7.63 -22.28
CA LYS A 238 2.12 -7.74 -23.72
C LYS A 238 1.99 -6.41 -24.48
N HIS A 239 1.01 -5.59 -24.12
CA HIS A 239 0.81 -4.29 -24.75
C HIS A 239 1.89 -3.27 -24.37
N GLN A 240 2.60 -3.51 -23.27
CA GLN A 240 3.62 -2.62 -22.72
C GLN A 240 5.04 -3.04 -23.14
N VAL A 241 5.24 -4.30 -23.51
CA VAL A 241 6.55 -4.86 -23.88
C VAL A 241 7.28 -4.06 -24.95
N LEU A 242 6.56 -3.51 -25.93
CA LEU A 242 7.15 -2.86 -27.11
C LEU A 242 7.94 -1.58 -26.79
N GLN A 243 7.79 -1.02 -25.59
CA GLN A 243 8.53 0.19 -25.18
C GLN A 243 9.92 -0.11 -24.57
N TYR A 244 10.22 -1.40 -24.34
CA TYR A 244 11.45 -1.84 -23.69
C TYR A 244 12.31 -2.63 -24.67
N ASP A 245 13.62 -2.44 -24.55
CA ASP A 245 14.60 -3.32 -25.18
C ASP A 245 14.79 -4.56 -24.32
N ILE A 246 14.43 -5.75 -24.85
CA ILE A 246 14.37 -6.98 -24.04
C ILE A 246 15.37 -8.02 -24.55
N VAL A 247 16.16 -8.54 -23.61
CA VAL A 247 16.97 -9.75 -23.80
C VAL A 247 16.50 -10.81 -22.83
N THR A 248 16.26 -12.03 -23.32
CA THR A 248 15.92 -13.17 -22.49
C THR A 248 16.96 -14.28 -22.65
N PHE A 249 17.60 -14.66 -21.55
CA PHE A 249 18.55 -15.76 -21.49
C PHE A 249 17.84 -17.06 -21.11
N TRP A 250 18.11 -18.13 -21.86
CA TRP A 250 17.57 -19.46 -21.63
C TRP A 250 18.65 -20.52 -21.65
N GLY A 251 18.49 -21.56 -20.83
CA GLY A 251 19.50 -22.59 -20.62
C GLY A 251 19.21 -23.79 -21.51
N THR A 252 20.17 -24.21 -22.34
CA THR A 252 19.99 -25.37 -23.22
C THR A 252 19.85 -26.70 -22.47
N SER A 253 20.26 -26.74 -21.19
CA SER A 253 20.04 -27.87 -20.28
C SER A 253 18.99 -27.58 -19.22
N ASP A 254 18.15 -26.55 -19.42
CA ASP A 254 17.01 -26.25 -18.56
C ASP A 254 15.89 -27.27 -18.81
N THR A 255 15.54 -28.03 -17.76
CA THR A 255 14.44 -29.01 -17.80
C THR A 255 13.16 -28.49 -17.15
N MET A 256 13.19 -27.30 -16.55
CA MET A 256 12.06 -26.71 -15.82
C MET A 256 11.23 -25.82 -16.73
N ILE A 257 11.91 -25.02 -17.55
CA ILE A 257 11.30 -24.02 -18.44
C ILE A 257 11.70 -24.33 -19.86
N SER A 258 10.72 -24.59 -20.73
CA SER A 258 10.99 -24.83 -22.13
C SER A 258 11.38 -23.52 -22.85
N ARG A 259 11.98 -23.65 -24.04
CA ARG A 259 12.36 -22.49 -24.85
C ARG A 259 11.16 -21.64 -25.25
N GLU A 260 9.99 -22.24 -25.43
CA GLU A 260 8.75 -21.53 -25.77
C GLU A 260 8.26 -20.66 -24.61
N CYS A 261 8.43 -21.14 -23.37
CA CYS A 261 8.05 -20.43 -22.15
C CYS A 261 8.77 -19.10 -21.97
N VAL A 262 10.00 -18.98 -22.47
CA VAL A 262 10.79 -17.74 -22.39
C VAL A 262 10.53 -16.78 -23.55
N SER A 263 9.75 -17.20 -24.55
CA SER A 263 9.36 -16.35 -25.67
C SER A 263 8.20 -15.44 -25.28
N LEU A 264 8.25 -14.18 -25.73
CA LEU A 264 7.16 -13.22 -25.53
C LEU A 264 5.93 -13.52 -26.39
N GLY A 265 6.06 -14.37 -27.40
CA GLY A 265 4.98 -14.73 -28.32
C GLY A 265 4.43 -13.52 -29.10
N LEU A 266 5.30 -12.57 -29.43
CA LEU A 266 5.00 -11.40 -30.26
C LEU A 266 5.65 -11.58 -31.66
N PRO A 267 4.99 -11.11 -32.74
CA PRO A 267 5.59 -11.15 -34.08
C PRO A 267 6.79 -10.20 -34.19
N GLY A 268 7.84 -10.61 -34.91
CA GLY A 268 8.95 -9.73 -35.30
C GLY A 268 10.14 -9.62 -34.33
N ASP A 269 10.47 -10.67 -33.58
CA ASP A 269 11.67 -10.75 -32.71
C ASP A 269 11.86 -9.55 -31.76
N VAL A 270 10.76 -9.13 -31.13
CA VAL A 270 10.72 -8.00 -30.17
C VAL A 270 11.68 -8.22 -28.98
N ALA A 271 11.93 -9.47 -28.60
CA ALA A 271 12.96 -9.81 -27.61
C ALA A 271 14.00 -10.75 -28.19
N LYS A 272 15.27 -10.45 -27.91
CA LYS A 272 16.39 -11.32 -28.28
C LYS A 272 16.47 -12.48 -27.29
N ILE A 273 16.22 -13.69 -27.77
CA ILE A 273 16.44 -14.91 -26.97
C ILE A 273 17.88 -15.37 -27.15
N VAL A 274 18.60 -15.50 -26.04
CA VAL A 274 20.02 -15.86 -25.99
C VAL A 274 20.17 -17.19 -25.27
N GLU A 275 20.74 -18.16 -25.96
CA GLU A 275 20.95 -19.50 -25.42
C GLU A 275 22.28 -19.58 -24.67
N LEU A 276 22.24 -20.13 -23.46
CA LEU A 276 23.39 -20.39 -22.62
C LEU A 276 23.50 -21.89 -22.38
N ASP A 277 24.72 -22.41 -22.37
CA ASP A 277 24.94 -23.78 -21.91
C ASP A 277 24.84 -23.79 -20.38
N ALA A 278 23.63 -23.90 -19.86
CA ALA A 278 23.35 -23.85 -18.43
C ALA A 278 22.03 -24.54 -18.11
N SER A 279 21.86 -24.97 -16.85
CA SER A 279 20.55 -25.35 -16.32
C SER A 279 19.88 -24.11 -15.73
N HIS A 280 18.59 -24.21 -15.38
CA HIS A 280 17.85 -23.11 -14.75
C HIS A 280 18.62 -22.47 -13.57
N ARG A 281 19.16 -23.32 -12.69
CA ARG A 281 19.93 -22.91 -11.49
C ARG A 281 21.29 -22.27 -11.81
N GLY A 282 21.80 -22.52 -13.02
CA GLY A 282 23.10 -22.07 -13.50
C GLY A 282 23.06 -20.79 -14.33
N LEU A 283 21.88 -20.30 -14.74
CA LEU A 283 21.74 -19.18 -15.69
C LEU A 283 22.45 -17.88 -15.26
N CYS A 284 22.51 -17.63 -13.96
CA CYS A 284 23.14 -16.43 -13.39
C CYS A 284 24.52 -16.71 -12.75
N LYS A 285 25.08 -17.91 -12.96
CA LYS A 285 26.25 -18.43 -12.25
C LYS A 285 27.40 -18.74 -13.19
N PHE A 286 28.44 -17.90 -13.11
CA PHE A 286 29.62 -18.03 -13.96
C PHE A 286 30.87 -18.38 -13.14
N GLY A 287 31.21 -19.66 -13.12
CA GLY A 287 32.43 -20.19 -12.53
C GLY A 287 33.68 -19.95 -13.38
N SER A 288 34.74 -20.72 -13.10
CA SER A 288 36.02 -20.63 -13.82
C SER A 288 36.13 -21.62 -14.99
N THR A 289 35.07 -22.39 -15.28
CA THR A 289 35.10 -23.32 -16.41
C THR A 289 35.02 -22.56 -17.74
N GLU A 290 35.57 -23.13 -18.82
CA GLU A 290 35.54 -22.50 -20.14
C GLU A 290 34.10 -22.20 -20.59
N LYS A 291 33.20 -23.16 -20.38
CA LYS A 291 31.76 -23.03 -20.55
C LYS A 291 31.17 -21.83 -19.81
N ASP A 292 31.50 -21.67 -18.54
CA ASP A 292 30.99 -20.56 -17.72
C ASP A 292 31.53 -19.20 -18.18
N GLN A 293 32.79 -19.14 -18.59
CA GLN A 293 33.42 -17.92 -19.10
C GLN A 293 32.83 -17.53 -20.46
N TYR A 294 32.54 -18.51 -21.32
CA TYR A 294 31.83 -18.29 -22.58
C TYR A 294 30.41 -17.76 -22.36
N ASN A 295 29.64 -18.38 -21.46
CA ASN A 295 28.33 -17.88 -21.06
C ASN A 295 28.40 -16.46 -20.48
N LEU A 296 29.37 -16.17 -19.61
CA LEU A 296 29.57 -14.83 -19.05
C LEU A 296 29.83 -13.80 -20.13
N LYS A 297 30.70 -14.11 -21.10
CA LYS A 297 30.99 -13.22 -22.24
C LYS A 297 29.71 -12.88 -23.01
N ILE A 298 28.90 -13.88 -23.33
CA ILE A 298 27.62 -13.68 -24.03
C ILE A 298 26.68 -12.79 -23.21
N VAL A 299 26.54 -13.06 -21.91
CA VAL A 299 25.67 -12.29 -21.02
C VAL A 299 26.10 -10.82 -20.93
N VAL A 300 27.40 -10.59 -20.71
CA VAL A 300 27.96 -9.24 -20.62
C VAL A 300 27.78 -8.46 -21.91
N GLU A 301 28.05 -9.05 -23.08
CA GLU A 301 27.89 -8.36 -24.36
C GLU A 301 26.43 -7.97 -24.66
N ASN A 302 25.46 -8.80 -24.27
CA ASN A 302 24.05 -8.46 -24.44
C ASN A 302 23.59 -7.37 -23.45
N ILE A 303 24.06 -7.39 -22.20
CA ILE A 303 23.78 -6.31 -21.22
C ILE A 303 24.43 -5.00 -21.69
N LYS A 304 25.64 -5.06 -22.25
CA LYS A 304 26.32 -3.91 -22.86
C LYS A 304 25.53 -3.36 -24.05
N GLY A 305 24.90 -4.22 -24.85
CA GLY A 305 23.95 -3.82 -25.89
C GLY A 305 22.77 -3.02 -25.34
N LEU A 306 22.10 -3.53 -24.30
CA LEU A 306 20.99 -2.82 -23.63
C LEU A 306 21.45 -1.48 -23.04
N TYR A 307 22.64 -1.44 -22.46
CA TYR A 307 23.27 -0.21 -21.96
C TYR A 307 23.42 0.83 -23.07
N ARG A 308 23.98 0.46 -24.23
CA ARG A 308 24.19 1.39 -25.35
C ARG A 308 22.87 1.98 -25.85
N LEU A 309 21.87 1.12 -26.08
CA LEU A 309 20.53 1.53 -26.51
C LEU A 309 19.89 2.51 -25.51
N ALA A 310 20.04 2.25 -24.21
CA ALA A 310 19.53 3.13 -23.17
C ALA A 310 20.18 4.52 -23.20
N ILE A 311 21.50 4.57 -23.38
CA ILE A 311 22.24 5.83 -23.45
C ILE A 311 21.88 6.61 -24.72
N GLU A 312 21.92 5.97 -25.89
CA GLU A 312 21.58 6.59 -27.18
C GLU A 312 20.16 7.17 -27.18
N LYS A 313 19.20 6.43 -26.60
CA LYS A 313 17.82 6.89 -26.46
C LYS A 313 17.73 8.19 -25.65
N PHE A 314 18.45 8.30 -24.54
CA PHE A 314 18.39 9.48 -23.67
C PHE A 314 19.20 10.66 -24.21
N GLU A 315 20.33 10.40 -24.87
CA GLU A 315 21.08 11.44 -25.59
C GLU A 315 20.23 12.05 -26.71
N SER A 316 19.49 11.23 -27.47
CA SER A 316 18.57 11.70 -28.51
C SER A 316 17.43 12.57 -27.98
N GLN A 317 17.08 12.40 -26.70
CA GLN A 317 16.07 13.19 -25.99
C GLN A 317 16.66 14.46 -25.33
N GLY A 318 17.94 14.77 -25.57
CA GLY A 318 18.58 15.99 -25.07
C GLY A 318 19.07 15.91 -23.63
N VAL A 319 19.13 14.70 -23.03
CA VAL A 319 19.67 14.51 -21.68
C VAL A 319 21.20 14.54 -21.74
N CYS A 320 21.80 15.60 -21.18
CA CYS A 320 23.25 15.72 -21.12
C CYS A 320 23.80 14.90 -19.94
N PHE A 321 24.57 13.87 -20.24
CA PHE A 321 25.32 13.13 -19.23
C PHE A 321 26.63 13.88 -18.91
N PRO A 322 27.14 13.77 -17.67
CA PRO A 322 28.45 14.31 -17.32
C PRO A 322 29.56 13.59 -18.10
N ASP A 323 30.53 14.37 -18.58
CA ASP A 323 31.60 13.92 -19.48
C ASP A 323 32.53 12.92 -18.78
N THR A 324 32.61 11.69 -19.31
CA THR A 324 33.43 10.58 -18.76
C THR A 324 34.71 10.32 -19.56
N SER A 325 35.08 11.20 -20.49
CA SER A 325 36.21 11.08 -21.44
C SER A 325 37.62 10.93 -20.83
N GLY A 326 37.76 10.78 -19.50
CA GLY A 326 39.02 10.62 -18.78
C GLY A 326 39.31 9.21 -18.22
N VAL A 327 38.51 8.18 -18.51
CA VAL A 327 38.76 6.81 -18.02
C VAL A 327 39.56 6.02 -19.06
N GLU A 328 40.86 5.84 -18.81
CA GLU A 328 41.72 4.97 -19.64
C GLU A 328 41.18 3.53 -19.64
N THR A 329 40.75 3.06 -20.81
CA THR A 329 40.44 1.65 -21.07
C THR A 329 41.72 0.91 -21.45
N PRO A 330 42.00 -0.30 -20.91
CA PRO A 330 43.09 -1.11 -21.41
C PRO A 330 42.77 -1.55 -22.85
N CYS A 331 43.59 -1.11 -23.80
CA CYS A 331 43.50 -1.49 -25.20
C CYS A 331 43.52 -3.02 -25.36
N THR A 332 42.47 -3.59 -25.94
CA THR A 332 42.54 -4.87 -26.65
C THR A 332 42.07 -4.62 -28.08
N SER A 333 42.93 -5.04 -29.00
CA SER A 333 42.93 -4.74 -30.43
C SER A 333 41.61 -5.07 -31.15
N GLU A 334 41.24 -4.14 -32.03
CA GLU A 334 40.18 -4.19 -33.04
C GLU A 334 40.37 -5.36 -34.01
N ASP A 335 39.27 -6.01 -34.43
CA ASP A 335 38.74 -5.94 -35.81
C ASP A 335 37.54 -6.89 -35.99
N ASP A 336 36.70 -6.56 -36.99
CA ASP A 336 35.55 -7.31 -37.54
C ASP A 336 34.16 -7.13 -36.87
N SER A 337 33.40 -6.13 -37.34
CA SER A 337 32.06 -6.30 -37.96
C SER A 337 31.28 -4.96 -37.98
N GLN A 338 31.57 -4.09 -38.97
CA GLN A 338 30.79 -2.88 -39.23
C GLN A 338 29.65 -3.06 -40.27
N ASP A 339 29.45 -4.26 -40.82
CA ASP A 339 28.53 -4.45 -41.95
C ASP A 339 27.09 -4.90 -41.59
N GLU A 340 26.75 -5.20 -40.33
CA GLU A 340 25.38 -5.61 -39.97
C GLU A 340 24.48 -4.45 -39.46
N LEU A 341 25.03 -3.25 -39.24
CA LEU A 341 24.30 -2.14 -38.61
C LEU A 341 23.54 -1.26 -39.61
N HIS A 342 23.85 -1.33 -40.91
CA HIS A 342 23.25 -0.43 -41.92
C HIS A 342 21.87 -0.89 -42.43
N ASP A 343 21.52 -2.17 -42.29
CA ASP A 343 20.24 -2.70 -42.78
C ASP A 343 19.06 -2.50 -41.80
N ARG A 344 19.30 -2.36 -40.49
CA ARG A 344 18.20 -2.26 -39.49
C ARG A 344 17.65 -0.85 -39.30
N VAL A 345 18.32 0.18 -39.82
CA VAL A 345 17.91 1.59 -39.68
C VAL A 345 16.97 2.02 -40.82
N GLN A 346 16.95 1.33 -41.97
CA GLN A 346 16.08 1.68 -43.09
C GLN A 346 14.67 1.05 -43.06
N GLU A 347 14.41 0.00 -42.28
CA GLU A 347 13.10 -0.68 -42.27
C GLU A 347 12.06 -0.08 -41.30
N ARG A 348 12.36 0.97 -40.55
CA ARG A 348 11.40 1.63 -39.62
C ARG A 348 10.76 2.91 -40.17
N GLU A 349 11.14 3.37 -41.36
CA GLU A 349 10.45 4.44 -42.08
C GLU A 349 9.56 3.85 -43.18
N ILE A 350 8.44 3.21 -42.85
CA ILE A 350 7.22 3.07 -43.66
C ILE A 350 6.15 2.49 -42.74
N VAL A 351 5.30 3.34 -42.13
CA VAL A 351 3.82 3.23 -42.05
C VAL A 351 3.31 4.58 -41.52
N THR A 352 3.26 5.57 -42.40
CA THR A 352 2.40 6.76 -42.25
C THR A 352 1.78 7.05 -43.61
N LEU A 353 0.57 6.52 -43.84
CA LEU A 353 -0.34 6.95 -44.91
C LEU A 353 -1.55 7.53 -44.18
N SER A 354 -1.70 8.86 -44.05
CA SER A 354 -2.21 9.81 -45.05
C SER A 354 -3.62 9.45 -45.59
N THR A 355 -4.65 9.98 -44.96
CA THR A 355 -5.88 10.38 -45.66
C THR A 355 -6.29 11.76 -45.19
N THR A 356 -5.88 12.76 -45.96
CA THR A 356 -6.51 14.09 -46.01
C THR A 356 -7.88 13.97 -46.67
N ASN A 357 -8.89 14.63 -46.12
CA ASN A 357 -9.87 15.34 -46.94
C ASN A 357 -10.44 16.51 -46.14
N GLU A 358 -10.21 17.69 -46.69
CA GLU A 358 -10.68 18.98 -46.26
C GLU A 358 -12.19 19.10 -46.53
N THR A 359 -12.88 19.84 -45.67
CA THR A 359 -13.85 20.84 -46.13
C THR A 359 -14.01 21.86 -45.01
N GLU A 360 -13.27 22.96 -45.14
CA GLU A 360 -13.53 24.20 -44.42
C GLU A 360 -14.84 24.82 -44.90
N GLN A 361 -15.58 25.46 -44.00
CA GLN A 361 -16.18 26.77 -44.26
C GLN A 361 -16.53 27.49 -42.95
N LEU A 362 -15.76 28.55 -42.67
CA LEU A 362 -16.13 29.92 -42.21
C LEU A 362 -17.18 30.04 -41.07
N ILE A 363 -17.01 30.85 -40.02
CA ILE A 363 -16.99 32.33 -40.05
C ILE A 363 -16.44 32.88 -38.70
N MET A 364 -15.44 33.76 -38.83
CA MET A 364 -15.12 35.00 -38.08
C MET A 364 -15.30 35.12 -36.55
N THR A 365 -14.18 35.39 -35.87
CA THR A 365 -14.09 36.23 -34.66
C THR A 365 -14.52 37.68 -34.94
N PRO A 366 -14.90 38.49 -33.93
CA PRO A 366 -13.88 39.40 -33.40
C PRO A 366 -13.93 39.68 -31.89
N SER A 367 -12.85 40.30 -31.45
CA SER A 367 -12.44 40.71 -30.10
C SER A 367 -13.17 41.94 -29.53
N ARG A 368 -12.87 42.17 -28.23
CA ARG A 368 -12.62 43.45 -27.52
C ARG A 368 -13.71 44.11 -26.64
N GLU A 369 -13.34 44.21 -25.36
CA GLU A 369 -13.32 45.38 -24.46
C GLU A 369 -14.59 46.22 -24.16
N SER A 370 -14.82 46.32 -22.83
CA SER A 370 -15.31 47.47 -22.04
C SER A 370 -16.80 47.86 -22.09
N LEU A 371 -17.41 47.94 -20.90
CA LEU A 371 -18.05 49.15 -20.36
C LEU A 371 -18.52 48.93 -18.91
N LEU A 372 -18.24 49.93 -18.07
CA LEU A 372 -18.66 50.11 -16.67
C LEU A 372 -20.16 50.43 -16.57
N GLN A 373 -20.83 50.08 -15.47
CA GLN A 373 -21.45 51.05 -14.54
C GLN A 373 -22.20 50.38 -13.37
N ASP A 374 -21.82 50.87 -12.19
CA ASP A 374 -22.48 51.04 -10.89
C ASP A 374 -23.99 50.79 -10.74
N ASP A 375 -24.37 50.23 -9.57
CA ASP A 375 -25.21 50.94 -8.59
C ASP A 375 -25.20 50.22 -7.22
N GLU A 376 -24.73 50.93 -6.19
CA GLU A 376 -25.03 50.69 -4.77
C GLU A 376 -26.48 51.09 -4.46
N VAL A 377 -27.15 50.46 -3.48
CA VAL A 377 -27.90 51.17 -2.40
C VAL A 377 -28.20 50.21 -1.22
N THR A 378 -27.86 50.72 -0.05
CA THR A 378 -27.99 50.27 1.35
C THR A 378 -29.45 50.23 1.88
N VAL A 379 -29.67 49.59 3.06
CA VAL A 379 -30.41 50.14 4.24
C VAL A 379 -31.35 49.13 4.97
N GLN A 380 -30.92 48.83 6.21
CA GLN A 380 -31.65 48.69 7.50
C GLN A 380 -32.77 47.66 7.71
N GLY A 381 -32.64 46.91 8.82
CA GLY A 381 -33.72 46.16 9.47
C GLY A 381 -34.59 47.01 10.40
N PRO A 382 -35.42 46.39 11.26
CA PRO A 382 -35.98 47.06 12.43
C PRO A 382 -35.81 46.32 13.76
N LEU A 383 -35.74 47.12 14.83
CA LEU A 383 -35.73 46.76 16.25
C LEU A 383 -37.15 46.57 16.84
N ILE A 384 -37.23 45.63 17.80
CA ILE A 384 -37.91 45.66 19.12
C ILE A 384 -39.41 46.01 19.20
N ARG A 385 -40.21 45.11 19.84
CA ARG A 385 -41.00 45.44 21.04
C ARG A 385 -41.46 44.23 21.87
N SER A 386 -41.28 44.43 23.17
CA SER A 386 -41.63 43.71 24.40
C SER A 386 -43.08 43.20 24.56
N PHE A 387 -43.26 42.13 25.34
CA PHE A 387 -44.29 42.05 26.39
C PHE A 387 -43.84 41.13 27.54
N ASP A 388 -44.15 41.56 28.77
CA ASP A 388 -43.77 41.01 30.07
C ASP A 388 -45.01 40.48 30.82
N HIS A 389 -44.90 39.37 31.55
CA HIS A 389 -45.36 39.14 32.94
C HIS A 389 -45.45 37.64 33.35
N SER A 390 -44.56 37.25 34.29
CA SER A 390 -44.77 36.54 35.60
C SER A 390 -45.74 35.33 35.70
N THR A 391 -45.50 34.19 36.37
CA THR A 391 -44.87 33.84 37.66
C THR A 391 -44.74 32.29 37.79
N ALA A 392 -43.67 31.74 38.42
CA ALA A 392 -43.70 30.72 39.51
C ALA A 392 -42.46 29.78 39.60
N ARG A 393 -41.57 30.10 40.57
CA ARG A 393 -40.84 29.27 41.57
C ARG A 393 -40.07 27.97 41.21
N GLU A 394 -38.74 28.13 41.24
CA GLU A 394 -37.67 27.43 42.03
C GLU A 394 -37.35 25.92 41.96
N GLY A 395 -36.06 25.66 41.64
CA GLY A 395 -35.21 24.56 42.13
C GLY A 395 -33.75 24.78 41.65
N PRO A 396 -32.69 24.64 42.47
CA PRO A 396 -31.36 25.17 42.12
C PRO A 396 -30.57 24.20 41.23
N SER A 397 -30.14 24.69 40.06
CA SER A 397 -29.16 24.04 39.18
C SER A 397 -27.73 24.40 39.61
N LEU A 398 -26.87 23.38 39.73
CA LEU A 398 -25.43 23.55 39.89
C LEU A 398 -24.84 24.22 38.64
N GLU A 399 -24.50 25.50 38.75
CA GLU A 399 -23.49 26.14 37.92
C GLU A 399 -22.45 26.82 38.82
N SER A 400 -21.24 26.27 38.82
CA SER A 400 -19.97 27.03 38.89
C SER A 400 -18.80 26.06 38.89
N LEU A 401 -18.57 25.42 37.74
CA LEU A 401 -17.23 25.01 37.35
C LEU A 401 -17.02 25.60 35.95
N THR A 402 -16.26 26.69 35.91
CA THR A 402 -15.89 27.43 34.69
C THR A 402 -15.06 26.54 33.77
N VAL A 403 -15.32 26.63 32.47
CA VAL A 403 -14.75 25.82 31.37
C VAL A 403 -13.33 26.25 30.98
N ASP A 404 -12.65 27.02 31.83
CA ASP A 404 -11.31 27.54 31.55
C ASP A 404 -10.25 26.69 32.24
N ASP A 405 -9.83 25.60 31.58
CA ASP A 405 -8.47 25.02 31.70
C ASP A 405 -8.21 23.79 30.77
N PHE A 406 -8.81 23.75 29.58
CA PHE A 406 -8.51 22.70 28.59
C PHE A 406 -7.81 23.29 27.36
N ARG A 407 -6.47 23.22 27.34
CA ARG A 407 -5.68 23.47 26.13
C ARG A 407 -5.92 22.32 25.13
N ILE A 408 -6.69 22.59 24.08
CA ILE A 408 -6.62 21.81 22.84
C ILE A 408 -5.26 22.18 22.22
N ALA A 409 -4.31 21.25 22.20
CA ALA A 409 -3.03 21.44 21.53
C ALA A 409 -3.25 21.58 20.01
N ASP A 410 -2.36 22.34 19.35
CA ASP A 410 -2.48 22.71 17.94
C ASP A 410 -2.77 21.48 17.06
N ILE A 411 -3.91 21.51 16.35
CA ILE A 411 -4.33 20.46 15.44
C ILE A 411 -3.25 20.33 14.35
N GLN A 412 -2.50 19.22 14.34
CA GLN A 412 -1.60 18.91 13.24
C GLN A 412 -2.41 18.45 12.04
N VAL A 413 -2.77 19.42 11.21
CA VAL A 413 -3.32 19.22 9.88
C VAL A 413 -2.17 18.89 8.93
N ILE A 414 -2.20 17.69 8.34
CA ILE A 414 -1.23 17.28 7.32
C ILE A 414 -1.74 17.77 5.96
N GLU A 415 -1.00 18.64 5.27
CA GLU A 415 -1.30 19.05 3.90
C GLU A 415 -0.42 18.27 2.89
N PRO A 416 -0.98 17.73 1.78
CA PRO A 416 -0.22 16.98 0.80
C PRO A 416 0.48 17.87 -0.24
N GLU A 417 1.82 17.77 -0.36
CA GLU A 417 2.60 18.50 -1.38
C GLU A 417 2.77 17.76 -2.73
N THR A 418 2.35 16.49 -2.90
CA THR A 418 2.58 15.74 -4.16
C THR A 418 1.48 14.72 -4.53
N LYS A 419 1.33 14.43 -5.84
CA LYS A 419 0.29 13.58 -6.48
C LYS A 419 0.18 12.13 -5.98
N ASP A 420 1.20 11.58 -5.32
CA ASP A 420 1.11 10.26 -4.66
C ASP A 420 0.72 10.44 -3.17
N ASN A 421 -0.58 10.38 -2.92
CA ASN A 421 -1.20 10.96 -1.71
C ASN A 421 -1.16 10.08 -0.45
N PHE A 422 -0.70 8.83 -0.52
CA PHE A 422 -0.87 7.85 0.56
C PHE A 422 0.36 7.62 1.44
N TYR A 423 1.55 7.52 0.83
CA TYR A 423 2.80 7.27 1.54
C TYR A 423 3.52 8.56 1.92
N SER A 424 4.29 8.50 3.01
CA SER A 424 5.18 9.59 3.43
C SER A 424 6.40 9.69 2.51
N GLN A 425 7.03 10.88 2.47
CA GLN A 425 8.35 11.06 1.90
C GLN A 425 9.48 10.62 2.83
N ARG A 426 9.22 10.46 4.13
CA ARG A 426 10.19 9.95 5.12
C ARG A 426 10.21 8.43 5.11
N LEU A 427 11.31 7.84 5.55
CA LEU A 427 11.45 6.39 5.68
C LEU A 427 11.15 5.96 7.11
N PHE A 428 10.77 4.70 7.32
CA PHE A 428 10.58 4.18 8.68
C PHE A 428 11.85 4.31 9.54
N LYS A 429 13.03 4.21 8.92
CA LYS A 429 14.33 4.38 9.59
C LYS A 429 14.54 5.81 10.13
N ASP A 430 13.86 6.80 9.56
CA ASP A 430 14.00 8.20 9.95
C ASP A 430 13.10 8.57 11.15
N LEU A 431 12.27 7.63 11.63
CA LEU A 431 11.28 7.85 12.69
C LEU A 431 11.72 7.42 14.09
N GLY A 432 12.98 6.98 14.26
CA GLY A 432 13.52 6.61 15.57
C GLY A 432 12.85 5.38 16.20
N LEU A 433 12.41 4.41 15.38
CA LEU A 433 11.79 3.17 15.87
C LEU A 433 12.80 2.26 16.59
N PRO A 434 12.35 1.40 17.52
CA PRO A 434 13.21 0.35 18.07
C PRO A 434 13.79 -0.52 16.96
N GLU A 435 15.09 -0.80 17.04
CA GLU A 435 15.83 -1.53 16.02
C GLU A 435 15.17 -2.88 15.63
N PRO A 436 14.67 -3.71 16.56
CA PRO A 436 14.03 -4.96 16.18
C PRO A 436 12.73 -4.76 15.38
N VAL A 437 11.96 -3.71 15.69
CA VAL A 437 10.73 -3.35 14.97
C VAL A 437 11.09 -2.86 13.56
N LEU A 438 12.08 -1.98 13.44
CA LEU A 438 12.56 -1.50 12.15
C LEU A 438 13.04 -2.65 11.26
N GLN A 439 13.86 -3.55 11.80
CA GLN A 439 14.32 -4.74 11.08
C GLN A 439 13.17 -5.62 10.60
N ARG A 440 12.12 -5.79 11.42
CA ARG A 440 10.94 -6.55 11.01
C ARG A 440 10.16 -5.84 9.91
N LEU A 441 10.00 -4.53 9.96
CA LEU A 441 9.34 -3.75 8.90
C LEU A 441 10.11 -3.86 7.58
N LEU A 442 11.45 -3.76 7.62
CA LEU A 442 12.29 -3.94 6.45
C LEU A 442 12.23 -5.38 5.91
N TYR A 443 12.21 -6.39 6.78
CA TYR A 443 12.02 -7.79 6.40
C TYR A 443 10.66 -8.03 5.72
N LEU A 444 9.61 -7.31 6.16
CA LEU A 444 8.30 -7.29 5.52
C LEU A 444 8.27 -6.42 4.25
N ASN A 445 9.39 -5.85 3.82
CA ASN A 445 9.51 -4.92 2.70
C ASN A 445 8.60 -3.69 2.87
N TYR A 446 8.51 -3.10 4.06
CA TYR A 446 7.84 -1.82 4.28
C TYR A 446 8.88 -0.70 4.35
N PRO A 447 9.23 -0.05 3.21
CA PRO A 447 10.29 0.95 3.19
C PRO A 447 9.84 2.30 3.74
N ARG A 448 8.58 2.68 3.53
CA ARG A 448 8.00 3.98 3.91
C ARG A 448 6.71 3.79 4.72
N PRO A 449 6.49 4.62 5.75
CA PRO A 449 5.22 4.70 6.43
C PRO A 449 4.16 5.35 5.53
N THR A 450 2.89 5.04 5.77
CA THR A 450 1.79 5.90 5.33
C THR A 450 1.87 7.25 6.04
N LYS A 451 1.23 8.30 5.52
CA LYS A 451 1.20 9.61 6.20
C LYS A 451 0.64 9.50 7.64
N VAL A 452 -0.34 8.62 7.83
CA VAL A 452 -0.94 8.29 9.14
C VAL A 452 0.08 7.68 10.09
N GLN A 453 0.85 6.73 9.57
CA GLN A 453 1.90 6.05 10.33
C GLN A 453 3.00 7.04 10.69
N GLU A 454 3.47 7.87 9.75
CA GLU A 454 4.46 8.91 10.04
C GLU A 454 4.00 9.84 11.15
N ALA A 455 2.78 10.39 11.04
CA ALA A 455 2.26 11.36 12.00
C ALA A 455 2.17 10.78 13.41
N LEU A 456 1.60 9.58 13.55
CA LEU A 456 1.51 8.90 14.84
C LEU A 456 2.89 8.60 15.41
N LEU A 457 3.76 7.99 14.61
CA LEU A 457 5.06 7.54 15.08
C LEU A 457 5.95 8.73 15.45
N SER A 458 5.84 9.84 14.74
CA SER A 458 6.54 11.10 15.08
C SER A 458 6.08 11.64 16.43
N LEU A 459 4.76 11.65 16.71
CA LEU A 459 4.23 12.02 18.03
C LEU A 459 4.60 11.03 19.14
N PHE A 460 4.77 9.74 18.80
CA PHE A 460 5.21 8.75 19.78
C PHE A 460 6.72 8.84 20.07
N ALA A 461 7.51 9.35 19.12
CA ALA A 461 8.93 9.59 19.30
C ALA A 461 9.23 10.90 20.06
N SER A 462 8.27 11.83 20.18
CA SER A 462 8.46 13.10 20.88
C SER A 462 8.48 12.94 22.41
N ASP A 463 9.14 13.88 23.07
CA ASP A 463 9.17 14.06 24.52
C ASP A 463 8.69 15.49 24.85
N PRO A 464 7.63 15.69 25.66
CA PRO A 464 6.89 14.71 26.46
C PRO A 464 6.01 13.75 25.65
N LEU A 465 5.54 12.68 26.31
CA LEU A 465 4.59 11.74 25.71
C LEU A 465 3.18 12.36 25.65
N HIS A 466 2.58 12.31 24.46
CA HIS A 466 1.23 12.84 24.23
C HIS A 466 0.18 11.73 24.22
N ASN A 467 -0.98 11.94 24.83
CA ASN A 467 -2.13 11.08 24.52
C ASN A 467 -2.60 11.39 23.10
N VAL A 468 -3.03 10.38 22.34
CA VAL A 468 -3.36 10.57 20.92
C VAL A 468 -4.74 10.01 20.60
N ILE A 469 -5.51 10.79 19.84
CA ILE A 469 -6.72 10.35 19.15
C ILE A 469 -6.41 10.35 17.66
N MET A 470 -6.55 9.20 17.02
CA MET A 470 -6.34 9.02 15.60
C MET A 470 -7.68 8.78 14.89
N GLU A 471 -8.00 9.65 13.94
CA GLU A 471 -9.22 9.60 13.14
C GLU A 471 -8.87 9.46 11.65
N TYR A 472 -8.93 8.22 11.14
CA TYR A 472 -8.53 7.89 9.77
C TYR A 472 -9.40 6.79 9.18
N PRO A 473 -9.71 6.81 7.88
CA PRO A 473 -10.47 5.75 7.23
C PRO A 473 -9.80 4.37 7.30
N PRO A 474 -10.60 3.30 7.12
CA PRO A 474 -10.09 1.94 6.95
C PRO A 474 -8.99 1.81 5.88
N GLY A 475 -8.00 0.99 6.21
CA GLY A 475 -6.80 0.65 5.43
C GLY A 475 -5.95 1.81 4.94
N THR A 476 -5.93 2.88 5.72
CA THR A 476 -4.85 3.89 5.75
C THR A 476 -3.58 3.41 6.48
N GLY A 477 -3.55 2.15 6.91
CA GLY A 477 -2.45 1.58 7.70
C GLY A 477 -2.53 1.88 9.20
N ARG A 478 -3.66 2.40 9.69
CA ARG A 478 -3.91 2.74 11.11
C ARG A 478 -3.54 1.62 12.08
N THR A 479 -4.07 0.42 11.89
CA THR A 479 -3.81 -0.71 12.80
C THR A 479 -2.32 -1.02 12.90
N THR A 480 -1.60 -0.99 11.77
CA THR A 480 -0.14 -1.15 11.75
C THR A 480 0.55 0.01 12.47
N ALA A 481 0.08 1.25 12.34
CA ALA A 481 0.58 2.39 13.10
C ALA A 481 0.42 2.17 14.61
N LEU A 482 -0.76 1.73 15.08
CA LEU A 482 -1.03 1.41 16.49
C LEU A 482 -0.06 0.35 17.01
N VAL A 483 0.16 -0.72 16.22
CA VAL A 483 1.04 -1.82 16.60
C VAL A 483 2.51 -1.40 16.67
N ILE A 484 3.00 -0.61 15.70
CA ILE A 484 4.38 -0.08 15.76
C ILE A 484 4.53 0.86 16.97
N ALA A 485 3.55 1.72 17.21
CA ALA A 485 3.56 2.66 18.33
C ALA A 485 3.56 1.93 19.69
N LEU A 486 2.73 0.89 19.86
CA LEU A 486 2.69 0.14 21.12
C LEU A 486 3.95 -0.70 21.34
N LEU A 487 4.54 -1.29 20.29
CA LEU A 487 5.80 -2.03 20.39
C LEU A 487 6.94 -1.10 20.83
N SER A 488 6.92 0.15 20.34
CA SER A 488 7.88 1.19 20.73
C SER A 488 7.77 1.64 22.19
N ARG A 489 6.74 1.19 22.92
CA ARG A 489 6.55 1.48 24.35
C ARG A 489 6.90 0.33 25.26
N ILE A 490 7.25 -0.85 24.76
CA ILE A 490 7.49 -2.03 25.60
C ILE A 490 8.94 -2.08 26.06
N ASP A 491 9.14 -2.42 27.32
CA ASP A 491 10.42 -2.85 27.87
C ASP A 491 10.41 -4.38 27.86
N TYR A 492 11.20 -4.93 26.95
CA TYR A 492 11.24 -6.36 26.69
C TYR A 492 12.03 -7.14 27.75
N SER A 493 12.71 -6.47 28.68
CA SER A 493 13.46 -7.13 29.76
C SER A 493 12.58 -7.75 30.84
N SER A 494 11.32 -7.30 30.96
CA SER A 494 10.36 -7.77 31.96
C SER A 494 9.08 -8.30 31.32
N THR A 495 8.74 -9.56 31.60
CA THR A 495 7.54 -10.25 31.07
C THR A 495 6.48 -10.54 32.12
N THR A 496 6.75 -10.18 33.38
CA THR A 496 5.94 -10.62 34.53
C THR A 496 4.69 -9.79 34.77
N GLN A 497 4.61 -8.57 34.20
CA GLN A 497 3.47 -7.68 34.36
C GLN A 497 3.10 -6.96 33.05
N PRO A 498 1.80 -6.79 32.79
CA PRO A 498 1.30 -6.03 31.64
C PRO A 498 1.77 -4.57 31.66
N GLN A 499 2.32 -4.15 30.53
CA GLN A 499 2.77 -2.78 30.28
C GLN A 499 1.82 -2.05 29.31
N VAL A 500 1.17 -2.82 28.43
CA VAL A 500 0.21 -2.33 27.44
C VAL A 500 -1.08 -3.13 27.55
N LEU A 501 -2.21 -2.42 27.59
CA LEU A 501 -3.54 -3.00 27.44
C LEU A 501 -4.14 -2.56 26.12
N VAL A 502 -4.63 -3.51 25.32
CA VAL A 502 -5.30 -3.26 24.05
C VAL A 502 -6.75 -3.71 24.16
N ILE A 503 -7.65 -2.75 24.02
CA ILE A 503 -9.08 -2.96 23.95
C ILE A 503 -9.49 -2.97 22.49
N VAL A 504 -10.12 -4.06 22.08
CA VAL A 504 -10.81 -4.18 20.79
C VAL A 504 -12.25 -4.61 21.06
N PRO A 505 -13.22 -4.21 20.24
CA PRO A 505 -14.60 -4.31 20.67
C PRO A 505 -15.26 -5.68 20.43
N ASP A 506 -14.64 -6.53 19.62
CA ASP A 506 -15.13 -7.87 19.30
C ASP A 506 -14.09 -8.95 19.63
N ARG A 507 -14.56 -10.16 19.97
CA ARG A 507 -13.70 -11.29 20.31
C ARG A 507 -12.87 -11.76 19.13
N LEU A 508 -13.36 -11.56 17.90
CA LEU A 508 -12.63 -11.88 16.68
C LEU A 508 -11.41 -10.97 16.50
N LEU A 509 -11.60 -9.68 16.70
CA LEU A 509 -10.54 -8.69 16.64
C LEU A 509 -9.44 -8.93 17.67
N VAL A 510 -9.77 -9.54 18.83
CA VAL A 510 -8.77 -9.88 19.84
C VAL A 510 -7.69 -10.78 19.27
N HIS A 511 -8.07 -11.82 18.52
CA HIS A 511 -7.11 -12.76 17.94
C HIS A 511 -6.32 -12.12 16.79
N GLN A 512 -7.01 -11.39 15.91
CA GLN A 512 -6.38 -10.69 14.79
C GLN A 512 -5.34 -9.67 15.26
N MET A 513 -5.72 -8.80 16.20
CA MET A 513 -4.81 -7.84 16.80
C MET A 513 -3.65 -8.54 17.53
N GLY A 514 -3.93 -9.61 18.27
CA GLY A 514 -2.89 -10.40 18.94
C GLY A 514 -1.87 -11.00 17.96
N ASN A 515 -2.32 -11.53 16.82
CA ASN A 515 -1.44 -12.08 15.78
C ASN A 515 -0.67 -10.97 15.07
N HIS A 516 -1.30 -9.83 14.77
CA HIS A 516 -0.66 -8.68 14.14
C HIS A 516 0.48 -8.12 14.99
N ILE A 517 0.26 -8.03 16.31
CA ILE A 517 1.30 -7.61 17.26
C ILE A 517 2.46 -8.61 17.28
N LYS A 518 2.17 -9.92 17.32
CA LYS A 518 3.20 -10.96 17.27
C LYS A 518 3.97 -10.97 15.95
N GLU A 519 3.30 -10.69 14.83
CA GLU A 519 3.92 -10.67 13.52
C GLU A 519 4.93 -9.52 13.39
N ILE A 520 4.50 -8.28 13.70
CA ILE A 520 5.37 -7.10 13.64
C ILE A 520 6.42 -7.12 14.76
N GLY A 521 6.08 -7.69 15.92
CA GLY A 521 6.99 -7.83 17.06
C GLY A 521 7.85 -9.09 17.03
N SER A 522 7.85 -9.88 15.95
CA SER A 522 8.52 -11.20 15.90
C SER A 522 10.03 -11.16 16.07
N PHE A 523 10.66 -10.00 15.86
CA PHE A 523 12.10 -9.79 16.11
C PHE A 523 12.38 -9.18 17.49
N CYS A 524 11.34 -8.79 18.25
CA CYS A 524 11.49 -8.26 19.60
C CYS A 524 11.64 -9.40 20.61
N ASP A 525 12.88 -9.79 20.88
CA ASP A 525 13.20 -10.79 21.90
C ASP A 525 12.59 -10.42 23.27
N GLY A 526 11.85 -11.35 23.87
CA GLY A 526 11.16 -11.13 25.15
C GLY A 526 9.72 -10.61 25.03
N LEU A 527 9.20 -10.38 23.81
CA LEU A 527 7.79 -10.01 23.63
C LEU A 527 6.85 -11.19 23.96
N VAL A 528 5.98 -10.99 24.96
CA VAL A 528 4.88 -11.88 25.31
C VAL A 528 3.55 -11.16 25.11
N VAL A 529 2.71 -11.70 24.23
CA VAL A 529 1.37 -11.19 23.92
C VAL A 529 0.33 -12.23 24.30
N GLN A 530 -0.63 -11.85 25.15
CA GLN A 530 -1.73 -12.70 25.57
C GLN A 530 -3.09 -12.13 25.13
N THR A 531 -3.86 -12.97 24.44
CA THR A 531 -5.25 -12.69 24.05
C THR A 531 -6.21 -13.31 25.06
N VAL A 532 -7.11 -12.51 25.64
CA VAL A 532 -7.97 -12.96 26.75
C VAL A 532 -9.39 -13.19 26.29
N HIS A 533 -9.88 -14.40 26.53
CA HIS A 533 -11.24 -14.84 26.19
C HIS A 533 -11.95 -15.47 27.40
N ILE A 534 -13.27 -15.67 27.31
CA ILE A 534 -14.09 -16.28 28.38
C ILE A 534 -13.57 -17.65 28.82
N LEU A 535 -12.99 -18.42 27.90
CA LEU A 535 -12.55 -19.80 28.12
C LEU A 535 -11.16 -19.91 28.76
N VAL A 536 -10.44 -18.80 28.97
CA VAL A 536 -9.14 -18.83 29.67
C VAL A 536 -9.38 -19.15 31.15
N GLU A 537 -8.66 -20.16 31.66
CA GLU A 537 -8.79 -20.72 33.00
C GLU A 537 -9.04 -19.65 34.08
N LYS A 538 -9.96 -19.94 34.99
CA LYS A 538 -10.50 -18.97 35.97
C LYS A 538 -9.46 -18.45 36.99
N THR A 539 -8.26 -19.01 37.04
CA THR A 539 -7.29 -18.83 38.14
C THR A 539 -5.86 -18.47 37.73
N ALA A 540 -5.50 -18.53 36.44
CA ALA A 540 -4.15 -18.18 36.01
C ALA A 540 -3.90 -16.66 36.07
N LYS A 541 -2.75 -16.25 36.59
CA LYS A 541 -2.29 -14.86 36.50
C LYS A 541 -1.82 -14.59 35.07
N PHE A 542 -2.11 -13.40 34.56
CA PHE A 542 -1.68 -12.98 33.22
C PHE A 542 -0.30 -12.33 33.30
N GLU A 543 0.73 -13.07 32.90
CA GLU A 543 2.12 -12.63 32.81
C GLU A 543 2.48 -12.44 31.33
N ALA A 544 2.34 -11.20 30.85
CA ALA A 544 2.61 -10.80 29.47
C ALA A 544 2.96 -9.32 29.41
N ASN A 545 3.69 -8.88 28.38
CA ASN A 545 3.92 -7.46 28.11
C ASN A 545 2.64 -6.77 27.62
N VAL A 546 1.90 -7.47 26.74
CA VAL A 546 0.70 -6.96 26.08
C VAL A 546 -0.48 -7.88 26.35
N ILE A 547 -1.59 -7.29 26.80
CA ILE A 547 -2.88 -7.98 26.92
C ILE A 547 -3.85 -7.41 25.89
N VAL A 548 -4.44 -8.28 25.08
CA VAL A 548 -5.50 -7.92 24.12
C VAL A 548 -6.81 -8.56 24.56
N ALA A 549 -7.88 -7.77 24.70
CA ALA A 549 -9.16 -8.26 25.21
C ALA A 549 -10.34 -7.36 24.80
N THR A 550 -11.55 -7.88 24.96
CA THR A 550 -12.77 -7.04 24.89
C THR A 550 -13.01 -6.31 26.22
N PRO A 551 -13.72 -5.16 26.23
CA PRO A 551 -13.88 -4.31 27.42
C PRO A 551 -14.37 -5.07 28.65
N GLY A 552 -15.44 -5.87 28.51
CA GLY A 552 -16.04 -6.60 29.61
C GLY A 552 -15.15 -7.71 30.19
N ILE A 553 -14.40 -8.40 29.33
CA ILE A 553 -13.46 -9.44 29.77
C ILE A 553 -12.27 -8.82 30.49
N LEU A 554 -11.72 -7.74 29.94
CA LEU A 554 -10.63 -7.02 30.56
C LEU A 554 -11.03 -6.50 31.95
N LEU A 555 -12.21 -5.89 32.05
CA LEU A 555 -12.74 -5.39 33.31
C LEU A 555 -12.91 -6.50 34.36
N ASP A 556 -13.53 -7.63 33.98
CA ASP A 556 -13.70 -8.78 34.87
C ASP A 556 -12.36 -9.30 35.42
N LYS A 557 -11.35 -9.46 34.54
CA LYS A 557 -10.05 -10.01 34.92
C LYS A 557 -9.23 -9.05 35.79
N ILE A 558 -9.33 -7.74 35.56
CA ILE A 558 -8.73 -6.73 36.45
C ILE A 558 -9.44 -6.71 37.80
N GLN A 559 -10.78 -6.75 37.84
CA GLN A 559 -11.56 -6.77 39.10
C GLN A 559 -11.27 -8.00 39.95
N ARG A 560 -11.03 -9.15 39.32
CA ARG A 560 -10.60 -10.39 39.98
C ARG A 560 -9.12 -10.40 40.38
N ARG A 561 -8.37 -9.32 40.12
CA ARG A 561 -6.92 -9.20 40.37
C ARG A 561 -6.07 -10.27 39.65
N LEU A 562 -6.56 -10.79 38.53
CA LEU A 562 -5.83 -11.72 37.67
C LEU A 562 -4.86 -10.99 36.74
N ILE A 563 -5.18 -9.74 36.40
CA ILE A 563 -4.35 -8.80 35.66
C ILE A 563 -3.87 -7.72 36.63
N LYS A 564 -2.55 -7.59 36.79
CA LYS A 564 -1.95 -6.46 37.53
C LYS A 564 -1.82 -5.27 36.61
N THR A 565 -2.28 -4.10 37.06
CA THR A 565 -2.28 -2.86 36.26
C THR A 565 -1.19 -1.87 36.67
N SER A 566 -0.38 -2.18 37.69
CA SER A 566 0.61 -1.25 38.27
C SER A 566 1.66 -0.75 37.28
N GLU A 567 2.07 -1.58 36.33
CA GLU A 567 3.10 -1.26 35.32
C GLU A 567 2.50 -0.82 33.97
N VAL A 568 1.17 -0.70 33.89
CA VAL A 568 0.50 -0.31 32.64
C VAL A 568 0.79 1.15 32.34
N ARG A 569 1.48 1.39 31.23
CA ARG A 569 1.85 2.72 30.73
C ARG A 569 1.12 3.13 29.47
N LEU A 570 0.53 2.19 28.74
CA LEU A 570 -0.24 2.49 27.52
C LEU A 570 -1.58 1.74 27.51
N LEU A 571 -2.65 2.48 27.27
CA LEU A 571 -3.98 1.95 26.95
C LEU A 571 -4.30 2.25 25.49
N VAL A 572 -4.47 1.21 24.67
CA VAL A 572 -4.92 1.32 23.29
C VAL A 572 -6.40 0.94 23.23
N VAL A 573 -7.22 1.74 22.55
CA VAL A 573 -8.61 1.37 22.21
C VAL A 573 -8.77 1.52 20.70
N ASP A 574 -8.93 0.39 20.02
CA ASP A 574 -9.16 0.34 18.57
C ASP A 574 -10.66 0.37 18.26
N ASP A 575 -11.04 0.98 17.14
CA ASP A 575 -12.44 1.12 16.66
C ASP A 575 -13.39 1.69 17.71
N VAL A 576 -13.04 2.85 18.28
CA VAL A 576 -13.83 3.53 19.33
C VAL A 576 -15.27 3.81 18.88
N ASP A 577 -15.49 4.11 17.61
CA ASP A 577 -16.83 4.31 17.06
C ASP A 577 -17.73 3.08 17.25
N TYR A 578 -17.15 1.89 17.20
CA TYR A 578 -17.86 0.64 17.44
C TYR A 578 -18.03 0.35 18.94
N VAL A 579 -17.06 0.73 19.77
CA VAL A 579 -17.21 0.68 21.24
C VAL A 579 -18.41 1.53 21.67
N GLU A 580 -18.57 2.72 21.08
CA GLU A 580 -19.69 3.62 21.40
C GLU A 580 -21.05 3.15 20.86
N ASP A 581 -21.08 2.49 19.70
CA ASP A 581 -22.33 1.94 19.13
C ASP A 581 -22.92 0.81 20.00
N ARG A 582 -22.11 0.13 20.82
CA ARG A 582 -22.55 -1.02 21.62
C ARG A 582 -22.87 -0.60 23.05
N GLN A 583 -24.13 -0.82 23.44
CA GLN A 583 -24.62 -0.50 24.78
C GLN A 583 -23.71 -1.09 25.88
N GLY A 584 -23.19 -0.22 26.74
CA GLY A 584 -22.39 -0.57 27.91
C GLY A 584 -20.90 -0.84 27.67
N LEU A 585 -20.41 -0.90 26.43
CA LEU A 585 -18.96 -1.11 26.19
C LEU A 585 -18.14 0.14 26.55
N SER A 586 -18.63 1.34 26.22
CA SER A 586 -17.97 2.59 26.61
C SER A 586 -17.80 2.70 28.13
N ASP A 587 -18.85 2.39 28.90
CA ASP A 587 -18.81 2.40 30.37
C ASP A 587 -17.79 1.40 30.92
N GLN A 588 -17.64 0.24 30.29
CA GLN A 588 -16.65 -0.76 30.66
C GLN A 588 -15.22 -0.24 30.41
N CYS A 589 -14.96 0.40 29.28
CA CYS A 589 -13.66 1.01 28.99
C CYS A 589 -13.31 2.13 29.99
N ILE A 590 -14.27 3.00 30.32
CA ILE A 590 -14.09 4.05 31.34
C ILE A 590 -13.79 3.44 32.71
N ARG A 591 -14.43 2.33 33.07
CA ARG A 591 -14.13 1.61 34.32
C ARG A 591 -12.72 1.02 34.31
N VAL A 592 -12.28 0.44 33.20
CA VAL A 592 -10.90 -0.05 33.05
C VAL A 592 -9.90 1.09 33.23
N SER A 593 -10.09 2.24 32.55
CA SER A 593 -9.15 3.36 32.62
C SER A 593 -9.01 3.93 34.03
N ARG A 594 -10.10 3.93 34.82
CA ARG A 594 -10.09 4.35 36.24
C ARG A 594 -9.26 3.43 37.15
N MET A 595 -8.96 2.20 36.72
CA MET A 595 -8.17 1.21 37.46
C MET A 595 -6.69 1.18 37.02
N LEU A 596 -6.28 2.08 36.11
CA LEU A 596 -4.91 2.20 35.62
C LEU A 596 -4.11 3.28 36.39
N PRO A 597 -2.77 3.24 36.37
CA PRO A 597 -1.91 4.25 36.98
C PRO A 597 -2.17 5.64 36.38
N LYS A 598 -2.20 6.70 37.19
CA LYS A 598 -2.54 8.05 36.68
C LYS A 598 -1.64 8.54 35.53
N SER A 599 -0.41 8.03 35.43
CA SER A 599 0.56 8.33 34.38
C SER A 599 0.35 7.62 33.03
N PHE A 600 -0.65 6.73 32.88
CA PHE A 600 -0.83 5.99 31.62
C PHE A 600 -1.05 6.94 30.42
N GLN A 601 -0.42 6.66 29.29
CA GLN A 601 -0.73 7.25 27.99
C GLN A 601 -1.93 6.51 27.37
N PHE A 602 -2.81 7.20 26.65
CA PHE A 602 -3.81 6.55 25.80
C PHE A 602 -3.58 6.78 24.31
N LEU A 603 -4.00 5.81 23.53
CA LEU A 603 -4.06 5.86 22.08
C LEU A 603 -5.43 5.35 21.61
N LEU A 604 -6.22 6.23 21.02
CA LEU A 604 -7.55 5.92 20.53
C LEU A 604 -7.56 5.93 19.00
N SER A 605 -8.29 4.98 18.42
CA SER A 605 -8.44 4.85 16.98
C SER A 605 -9.94 4.90 16.62
N SER A 606 -10.29 5.58 15.54
CA SER A 606 -11.67 5.67 15.03
C SER A 606 -11.71 5.88 13.52
N ASP A 607 -12.70 5.28 12.87
CA ASP A 607 -12.99 5.49 11.44
C ASP A 607 -13.73 6.80 11.17
N LEU A 608 -14.32 7.44 12.19
CA LEU A 608 -15.37 8.45 12.04
C LEU A 608 -15.22 9.65 13.00
N LEU A 609 -15.36 10.85 12.43
CA LEU A 609 -14.91 12.17 12.90
C LEU A 609 -15.48 12.69 14.25
N ARG A 610 -16.66 12.26 14.70
CA ARG A 610 -17.37 12.97 15.79
C ARG A 610 -17.40 12.28 17.16
N ARG A 611 -17.13 10.97 17.20
CA ARG A 611 -17.45 10.12 18.36
C ARG A 611 -16.26 9.93 19.31
N ALA A 612 -15.06 9.68 18.78
CA ALA A 612 -13.85 9.44 19.56
C ALA A 612 -13.47 10.58 20.54
N SER A 613 -13.69 11.84 20.15
CA SER A 613 -13.41 13.00 21.00
C SER A 613 -14.28 13.05 22.27
N ALA A 614 -15.56 12.66 22.18
CA ALA A 614 -16.44 12.59 23.35
C ALA A 614 -16.04 11.45 24.29
N PHE A 615 -15.71 10.29 23.71
CA PHE A 615 -15.19 9.16 24.46
C PHE A 615 -13.85 9.48 25.16
N ALA A 616 -12.91 10.14 24.48
CA ALA A 616 -11.64 10.55 25.08
C ALA A 616 -11.84 11.44 26.32
N ARG A 617 -12.76 12.41 26.23
CA ARG A 617 -13.14 13.26 27.38
C ARG A 617 -13.70 12.44 28.55
N SER A 618 -14.42 11.36 28.26
CA SER A 618 -14.95 10.44 29.30
C SER A 618 -13.88 9.54 29.94
N LEU A 619 -12.82 9.22 29.19
CA LEU A 619 -11.72 8.39 29.68
C LEU A 619 -10.81 9.15 30.64
N THR A 620 -10.63 10.45 30.44
CA THR A 620 -9.71 11.27 31.24
C THR A 620 -10.31 12.63 31.58
N LEU A 621 -10.42 12.91 32.89
CA LEU A 621 -10.96 14.18 33.41
C LEU A 621 -10.05 15.40 33.16
N SER A 622 -8.77 15.21 32.80
CA SER A 622 -7.78 16.32 32.82
C SER A 622 -6.50 16.13 31.97
N LYS A 623 -6.43 15.14 31.06
CA LYS A 623 -5.21 14.92 30.26
C LYS A 623 -5.31 15.61 28.90
N ALA A 624 -4.30 16.40 28.55
CA ALA A 624 -4.14 16.91 27.20
C ALA A 624 -3.93 15.75 26.20
N TRP A 625 -4.44 15.91 24.99
CA TRP A 625 -4.29 14.96 23.90
C TRP A 625 -4.09 15.69 22.57
N GLU A 626 -3.38 15.03 21.68
CA GLU A 626 -3.22 15.43 20.28
C GLU A 626 -4.25 14.70 19.44
N LYS A 627 -4.85 15.41 18.49
CA LYS A 627 -5.74 14.83 17.49
C LYS A 627 -5.04 14.78 16.15
N LEU A 628 -4.95 13.56 15.62
CA LEU A 628 -4.55 13.31 14.26
C LEU A 628 -5.81 13.06 13.43
N GLU A 629 -6.11 13.97 12.51
CA GLU A 629 -7.29 13.93 11.65
C GLU A 629 -6.87 14.15 10.19
N LEU A 630 -7.47 13.40 9.27
CA LEU A 630 -7.44 13.72 7.84
C LEU A 630 -8.47 14.80 7.54
N LYS A 631 -8.05 15.86 6.85
CA LYS A 631 -9.00 16.85 6.29
C LYS A 631 -10.07 16.14 5.45
N GLU A 632 -11.34 16.50 5.63
CA GLU A 632 -12.48 15.86 4.96
C GLU A 632 -12.36 15.82 3.43
N ALA A 633 -11.70 16.81 2.82
CA ALA A 633 -11.42 16.85 1.38
C ALA A 633 -10.50 15.71 0.88
N GLU A 634 -9.85 14.99 1.79
CA GLU A 634 -8.80 13.98 1.53
C GLU A 634 -9.18 12.56 1.94
N LEU A 635 -10.34 12.38 2.60
CA LEU A 635 -10.94 11.05 2.77
C LEU A 635 -11.14 10.48 1.36
N ASN A 636 -10.67 9.25 1.11
CA ASN A 636 -10.61 8.56 -0.20
C ASN A 636 -11.92 8.48 -1.04
N VAL A 637 -13.00 9.15 -0.62
CA VAL A 637 -14.25 9.34 -1.34
C VAL A 637 -14.05 9.96 -2.72
N ASN A 638 -12.96 10.71 -2.95
CA ASN A 638 -12.67 11.28 -4.27
C ASN A 638 -12.18 10.25 -5.32
N LYS A 639 -11.80 9.02 -4.92
CA LYS A 639 -11.39 7.96 -5.86
C LYS A 639 -12.45 6.89 -6.09
N VAL A 640 -13.44 6.78 -5.21
CA VAL A 640 -14.61 5.92 -5.41
C VAL A 640 -15.63 6.66 -6.26
N VAL A 641 -16.13 6.01 -7.30
CA VAL A 641 -17.21 6.53 -8.13
C VAL A 641 -18.52 6.05 -7.52
N HIS A 642 -19.29 6.99 -7.00
CA HIS A 642 -20.56 6.72 -6.33
C HIS A 642 -21.71 6.77 -7.33
N LEU A 643 -22.39 5.64 -7.47
CA LEU A 643 -23.44 5.39 -8.44
C LEU A 643 -24.72 4.96 -7.73
N PHE A 644 -25.87 5.26 -8.31
CA PHE A 644 -27.13 4.63 -7.89
C PHE A 644 -28.05 4.33 -9.07
N PHE A 645 -28.87 3.30 -8.88
CA PHE A 645 -29.94 2.90 -9.78
C PHE A 645 -31.27 2.97 -9.06
N ARG A 646 -32.28 3.60 -9.69
CA ARG A 646 -33.66 3.56 -9.21
C ARG A 646 -34.31 2.26 -9.63
N CYS A 647 -34.72 1.46 -8.67
CA CYS A 647 -35.31 0.15 -8.89
C CYS A 647 -36.78 0.17 -8.47
N LYS A 648 -37.70 -0.09 -9.40
CA LYS A 648 -39.15 -0.11 -9.15
C LYS A 648 -39.58 -1.37 -8.42
N HIS A 649 -38.90 -2.48 -8.68
CA HIS A 649 -39.22 -3.80 -8.13
C HIS A 649 -37.96 -4.53 -7.67
N GLU A 650 -38.12 -5.48 -6.75
CA GLU A 650 -37.00 -6.28 -6.24
C GLU A 650 -36.30 -7.07 -7.34
N GLN A 651 -37.04 -7.56 -8.34
CA GLN A 651 -36.47 -8.27 -9.49
C GLN A 651 -35.47 -7.41 -10.26
N GLU A 652 -35.74 -6.11 -10.41
CA GLU A 652 -34.86 -5.19 -11.12
C GLU A 652 -33.50 -5.04 -10.39
N LYS A 653 -33.52 -5.02 -9.05
CA LYS A 653 -32.27 -5.02 -8.26
C LYS A 653 -31.41 -6.24 -8.56
N LEU A 654 -32.05 -7.40 -8.65
CA LEU A 654 -31.37 -8.68 -8.91
C LEU A 654 -30.80 -8.73 -10.33
N ASP A 655 -31.56 -8.24 -11.31
CA ASP A 655 -31.13 -8.17 -12.70
C ASP A 655 -29.91 -7.23 -12.85
N ILE A 656 -29.90 -6.10 -12.14
CA ILE A 656 -28.76 -5.17 -12.13
C ILE A 656 -27.51 -5.83 -11.54
N ILE A 657 -27.63 -6.53 -10.42
CA ILE A 657 -26.49 -7.22 -9.78
C ILE A 657 -25.86 -8.24 -10.74
N CYS A 658 -26.67 -8.99 -11.48
CA CYS A 658 -26.15 -10.03 -12.38
C CYS A 658 -25.45 -9.44 -13.61
N LYS A 659 -25.89 -8.27 -14.10
CA LYS A 659 -25.32 -7.64 -15.30
C LYS A 659 -24.02 -6.88 -15.05
N LEU A 660 -23.90 -6.17 -13.92
CA LEU A 660 -22.75 -5.30 -13.64
C LEU A 660 -21.36 -5.97 -13.79
N PRO A 661 -21.14 -7.23 -13.34
CA PRO A 661 -19.86 -7.94 -13.54
C PRO A 661 -19.48 -8.17 -15.00
N GLY A 662 -20.43 -8.15 -15.93
CA GLY A 662 -20.19 -8.33 -17.36
C GLY A 662 -19.77 -7.05 -18.10
N LEU A 663 -20.05 -5.87 -17.53
CA LEU A 663 -19.82 -4.58 -18.20
C LEU A 663 -18.41 -4.02 -17.97
N VAL A 664 -17.75 -4.44 -16.91
CA VAL A 664 -16.40 -3.98 -16.56
C VAL A 664 -15.62 -5.15 -15.99
N GLN A 665 -14.31 -5.14 -16.14
CA GLN A 665 -13.46 -6.16 -15.51
C GLN A 665 -13.45 -5.97 -13.99
N ILE A 666 -14.36 -6.66 -13.29
CA ILE A 666 -14.44 -6.71 -11.83
C ILE A 666 -13.60 -7.88 -11.34
N SER A 667 -12.56 -7.60 -10.56
CA SER A 667 -11.74 -8.65 -9.95
C SER A 667 -12.46 -9.31 -8.77
N MET A 668 -13.06 -8.48 -7.90
CA MET A 668 -13.73 -8.88 -6.66
C MET A 668 -14.94 -7.97 -6.43
N LEU A 669 -16.05 -8.55 -5.98
CA LEU A 669 -17.32 -7.87 -5.72
C LEU A 669 -17.79 -8.15 -4.29
N ILE A 670 -18.16 -7.10 -3.55
CA ILE A 670 -18.81 -7.22 -2.24
C ILE A 670 -20.25 -6.71 -2.36
N ILE A 671 -21.22 -7.49 -1.90
CA ILE A 671 -22.64 -7.14 -1.90
C ILE A 671 -23.13 -7.07 -0.45
N PHE A 672 -23.55 -5.87 -0.02
CA PHE A 672 -24.17 -5.65 1.27
C PHE A 672 -25.69 -5.80 1.18
N VAL A 673 -26.24 -6.63 2.05
CA VAL A 673 -27.69 -6.88 2.18
C VAL A 673 -28.15 -6.61 3.62
N GLY A 674 -29.44 -6.32 3.79
CA GLY A 674 -30.10 -6.12 5.06
C GLY A 674 -30.79 -7.38 5.60
N MET A 675 -31.20 -8.29 4.72
CA MET A 675 -31.91 -9.52 5.09
C MET A 675 -31.22 -10.78 4.58
N ARG A 676 -31.27 -11.85 5.38
CA ARG A 676 -30.74 -13.18 5.01
C ARG A 676 -31.46 -13.79 3.81
N SER A 677 -32.76 -13.54 3.66
CA SER A 677 -33.55 -14.04 2.53
C SER A 677 -33.03 -13.51 1.19
N SER A 678 -32.79 -12.19 1.11
CA SER A 678 -32.22 -11.54 -0.07
C SER A 678 -30.82 -12.08 -0.39
N ALA A 679 -30.02 -12.33 0.65
CA ALA A 679 -28.70 -12.93 0.52
C ALA A 679 -28.73 -14.31 -0.18
N HIS A 680 -29.67 -15.18 0.20
CA HIS A 680 -29.84 -16.49 -0.44
C HIS A 680 -30.31 -16.38 -1.90
N GLN A 681 -31.20 -15.44 -2.17
CA GLN A 681 -31.71 -15.21 -3.52
C GLN A 681 -30.61 -14.72 -4.46
N ILE A 682 -29.82 -13.73 -4.02
CA ILE A 682 -28.68 -13.20 -4.77
C ILE A 682 -27.63 -14.30 -4.99
N HIS A 683 -27.33 -15.10 -3.96
CA HIS A 683 -26.39 -16.23 -4.10
C HIS A 683 -26.81 -17.19 -5.19
N LYS A 684 -28.07 -17.65 -5.16
CA LYS A 684 -28.62 -18.58 -6.15
C LYS A 684 -28.55 -18.01 -7.57
N MET A 685 -28.93 -16.74 -7.74
CA MET A 685 -28.91 -16.08 -9.05
C MET A 685 -27.49 -15.94 -9.59
N MET A 686 -26.58 -15.37 -8.81
CA MET A 686 -25.18 -15.18 -9.21
C MET A 686 -24.46 -16.50 -9.49
N ALA A 687 -24.76 -17.55 -8.71
CA ALA A 687 -24.24 -18.89 -8.97
C ALA A 687 -24.79 -19.50 -10.27
N THR A 688 -26.05 -19.21 -10.62
CA THR A 688 -26.67 -19.66 -11.89
C THR A 688 -26.00 -18.99 -13.09
N GLU A 689 -25.59 -17.73 -12.95
CA GLU A 689 -24.80 -16.99 -13.95
C GLU A 689 -23.32 -17.43 -14.01
N GLY A 690 -22.93 -18.44 -13.22
CA GLY A 690 -21.59 -19.03 -13.24
C GLY A 690 -20.56 -18.31 -12.35
N HIS A 691 -20.98 -17.39 -11.48
CA HIS A 691 -20.08 -16.78 -10.51
C HIS A 691 -19.80 -17.70 -9.32
N VAL A 692 -18.56 -17.73 -8.84
CA VAL A 692 -18.23 -18.36 -7.57
C VAL A 692 -18.51 -17.37 -6.44
N VAL A 693 -19.54 -17.66 -5.65
CA VAL A 693 -20.10 -16.78 -4.62
C VAL A 693 -19.92 -17.39 -3.25
N THR A 694 -19.38 -16.61 -2.32
CA THR A 694 -19.29 -16.96 -0.90
C THR A 694 -20.15 -16.04 -0.04
N ASN A 695 -20.65 -16.58 1.06
CA ASN A 695 -21.68 -15.97 1.89
C ASN A 695 -21.32 -16.06 3.37
N LEU A 696 -21.08 -14.92 4.01
CA LEU A 696 -20.72 -14.90 5.44
C LEU A 696 -21.84 -15.37 6.37
N PHE A 697 -23.09 -15.44 5.92
CA PHE A 697 -24.21 -15.86 6.77
C PHE A 697 -24.40 -17.39 6.85
N ASN A 698 -23.76 -18.17 5.97
CA ASN A 698 -23.85 -19.63 5.98
C ASN A 698 -22.93 -20.26 7.03
N ALA A 699 -21.99 -19.49 7.58
CA ALA A 699 -21.06 -19.97 8.58
C ALA A 699 -21.76 -20.24 9.91
N ASP A 700 -21.78 -21.51 10.32
CA ASP A 700 -22.33 -21.97 11.61
C ASP A 700 -21.43 -21.53 12.78
N ASP A 701 -20.13 -21.41 12.51
CA ASP A 701 -19.15 -20.93 13.46
C ASP A 701 -18.14 -19.93 12.87
N LYS A 702 -17.33 -19.37 13.77
CA LYS A 702 -16.36 -18.34 13.44
C LYS A 702 -15.21 -18.85 12.57
N ARG A 703 -14.86 -20.13 12.67
CA ARG A 703 -13.77 -20.73 11.90
C ARG A 703 -14.21 -20.92 10.45
N GLU A 704 -15.45 -21.33 10.24
CA GLU A 704 -16.05 -21.40 8.91
C GLU A 704 -16.13 -20.01 8.26
N MET A 705 -16.54 -18.98 9.02
CA MET A 705 -16.53 -17.60 8.56
C MET A 705 -15.15 -17.12 8.07
N GLU A 706 -14.10 -17.40 8.85
CA GLU A 706 -12.71 -17.09 8.50
C GLU A 706 -12.28 -17.82 7.23
N GLY A 707 -12.62 -19.10 7.09
CA GLY A 707 -12.35 -19.89 5.89
C GLY A 707 -13.03 -19.31 4.64
N LEU A 708 -14.32 -18.95 4.73
CA LEU A 708 -15.05 -18.31 3.62
C LEU A 708 -14.45 -16.95 3.23
N LEU A 709 -13.97 -16.20 4.22
CA LEU A 709 -13.28 -14.93 3.97
C LEU A 709 -11.90 -15.14 3.33
N GLU A 710 -11.16 -16.18 3.73
CA GLU A 710 -9.90 -16.57 3.11
C GLU A 710 -10.09 -17.02 1.66
N GLU A 711 -11.13 -17.81 1.37
CA GLU A 711 -11.51 -18.17 0.00
C GLU A 711 -11.75 -16.93 -0.88
N PHE A 712 -12.43 -15.92 -0.34
CA PHE A 712 -12.61 -14.64 -1.02
C PHE A 712 -11.27 -13.91 -1.18
N LYS A 713 -10.47 -13.76 -0.12
CA LYS A 713 -9.16 -13.08 -0.14
C LYS A 713 -8.19 -13.69 -1.15
N ASN A 714 -8.20 -15.02 -1.28
CA ASN A 714 -7.34 -15.77 -2.20
C ASN A 714 -7.89 -15.81 -3.63
N GLY A 715 -9.08 -15.24 -3.88
CA GLY A 715 -9.71 -15.17 -5.19
C GLY A 715 -10.39 -16.47 -5.64
N HIS A 716 -10.56 -17.45 -4.75
CA HIS A 716 -11.33 -18.66 -5.03
C HIS A 716 -12.81 -18.33 -5.22
N ALA A 717 -13.34 -17.38 -4.44
CA ALA A 717 -14.62 -16.74 -4.69
C ALA A 717 -14.40 -15.32 -5.20
N LYS A 718 -15.15 -14.89 -6.22
CA LYS A 718 -15.10 -13.53 -6.76
C LYS A 718 -16.18 -12.61 -6.19
N VAL A 719 -17.22 -13.19 -5.59
CA VAL A 719 -18.36 -12.46 -5.03
C VAL A 719 -18.52 -12.82 -3.55
N LEU A 720 -18.57 -11.80 -2.70
CA LEU A 720 -18.84 -11.91 -1.26
C LEU A 720 -20.19 -11.26 -0.94
N ILE A 721 -21.15 -12.03 -0.42
CA ILE A 721 -22.41 -11.50 0.09
C ILE A 721 -22.36 -11.44 1.60
N THR A 722 -22.70 -10.29 2.16
CA THR A 722 -22.59 -10.05 3.60
C THR A 722 -23.55 -8.99 4.13
N MET A 723 -23.70 -8.94 5.46
CA MET A 723 -24.46 -7.92 6.17
C MET A 723 -23.49 -7.04 6.97
N ASP A 724 -23.81 -5.75 7.14
CA ASP A 724 -22.92 -4.81 7.81
C ASP A 724 -22.49 -5.32 9.20
N ASP A 725 -23.45 -5.76 10.03
CA ASP A 725 -23.22 -6.25 11.40
C ASP A 725 -22.23 -7.43 11.47
N LYS A 726 -22.24 -8.31 10.46
CA LYS A 726 -21.34 -9.47 10.33
C LYS A 726 -19.93 -9.08 9.92
N THR A 727 -19.75 -7.90 9.34
CA THR A 727 -18.45 -7.42 8.82
C THR A 727 -17.75 -6.43 9.72
N ARG A 728 -18.42 -5.94 10.76
CA ARG A 728 -17.82 -4.99 11.69
C ARG A 728 -16.72 -5.68 12.51
N GLY A 729 -15.50 -5.18 12.40
CA GLY A 729 -14.33 -5.82 12.99
C GLY A 729 -13.82 -7.03 12.20
N LEU A 730 -14.30 -7.24 10.97
CA LEU A 730 -13.61 -8.08 10.00
C LEU A 730 -12.75 -7.19 9.11
N ASP A 731 -11.49 -7.59 8.93
CA ASP A 731 -10.68 -7.08 7.82
C ASP A 731 -11.19 -7.69 6.50
N LEU A 732 -12.26 -7.11 5.97
CA LEU A 732 -12.73 -7.38 4.62
C LEU A 732 -11.69 -6.87 3.61
N PRO A 733 -11.31 -7.69 2.63
CA PRO A 733 -10.42 -7.23 1.57
C PRO A 733 -11.10 -6.11 0.76
N TYR A 734 -10.28 -5.35 0.08
CA TYR A 734 -10.76 -4.36 -0.88
C TYR A 734 -11.32 -5.04 -2.12
N SER A 735 -12.30 -4.39 -2.75
CA SER A 735 -12.95 -4.86 -3.97
C SER A 735 -12.93 -3.78 -5.05
N SER A 736 -13.01 -4.20 -6.32
CA SER A 736 -13.16 -3.26 -7.45
C SER A 736 -14.54 -2.61 -7.43
N MET A 737 -15.54 -3.31 -6.90
CA MET A 737 -16.91 -2.84 -6.77
C MET A 737 -17.52 -3.26 -5.43
N VAL A 738 -18.26 -2.34 -4.82
CA VAL A 738 -19.15 -2.59 -3.70
C VAL A 738 -20.57 -2.27 -4.14
N ILE A 739 -21.50 -3.19 -3.92
CA ILE A 739 -22.93 -3.00 -4.18
C ILE A 739 -23.66 -2.96 -2.83
N ASN A 740 -24.35 -1.87 -2.55
CA ASN A 740 -25.35 -1.81 -1.50
C ASN A 740 -26.71 -2.20 -2.10
N TYR A 741 -27.08 -3.47 -1.96
CA TYR A 741 -28.40 -3.96 -2.39
C TYR A 741 -29.51 -3.34 -1.54
N ASP A 742 -29.24 -3.21 -0.24
CA ASP A 742 -30.07 -2.49 0.71
C ASP A 742 -29.32 -1.27 1.24
N ILE A 743 -29.97 -0.11 1.21
CA ILE A 743 -29.39 1.13 1.72
C ILE A 743 -29.25 1.05 3.26
N PRO A 744 -28.08 1.40 3.84
CA PRO A 744 -27.79 1.16 5.25
C PRO A 744 -28.54 2.10 6.23
N THR A 745 -29.80 1.84 6.54
CA THR A 745 -30.63 2.64 7.50
C THR A 745 -30.40 2.25 8.97
N LYS A 746 -30.67 3.16 9.93
CA LYS A 746 -30.59 2.89 11.38
C LYS A 746 -31.71 1.94 11.84
N GLY A 747 -31.43 0.64 11.87
CA GLY A 747 -32.28 -0.36 12.52
C GLY A 747 -33.68 -0.54 11.92
N TYR A 748 -34.38 -1.58 12.33
CA TYR A 748 -35.74 -1.91 11.85
C TYR A 748 -36.84 -0.94 12.34
N LEU A 749 -36.47 0.15 13.04
CA LEU A 749 -37.41 1.15 13.54
C LEU A 749 -37.40 2.37 12.62
N LYS A 750 -38.40 2.40 11.74
CA LYS A 750 -38.99 3.52 11.01
C LYS A 750 -38.46 4.94 11.33
N GLU A 751 -37.23 5.27 10.97
CA GLU A 751 -36.79 6.61 10.53
C GLU A 751 -35.51 6.47 9.67
N PRO A 752 -35.46 7.06 8.46
CA PRO A 752 -34.26 7.04 7.63
C PRO A 752 -33.29 8.12 8.11
N ASP A 753 -32.63 7.88 9.24
CA ASP A 753 -31.32 8.51 9.51
C ASP A 753 -30.26 7.49 9.08
N LEU A 754 -29.88 7.53 7.79
CA LEU A 754 -28.62 6.92 7.37
C LEU A 754 -27.55 7.62 8.20
N GLY A 755 -26.99 6.94 9.20
CA GLY A 755 -25.74 7.45 9.76
C GLY A 755 -24.74 7.53 8.59
N PRO A 756 -24.28 8.72 8.15
CA PRO A 756 -23.39 8.86 6.99
C PRO A 756 -22.17 7.94 7.11
N ASP A 757 -21.79 7.72 8.35
CA ASP A 757 -20.83 6.77 8.89
C ASP A 757 -20.95 5.32 8.39
N ARG A 758 -22.16 4.76 8.31
CA ARG A 758 -22.37 3.35 7.92
C ARG A 758 -22.16 3.16 6.43
N TYR A 759 -22.69 4.09 5.63
CA TYR A 759 -22.48 4.13 4.18
C TYR A 759 -21.00 4.21 3.83
N VAL A 760 -20.30 5.19 4.42
CA VAL A 760 -18.86 5.42 4.17
C VAL A 760 -18.04 4.17 4.49
N ARG A 761 -18.37 3.44 5.56
CA ARG A 761 -17.67 2.20 5.93
C ARG A 761 -17.83 1.10 4.86
N GLN A 762 -19.04 0.88 4.37
CA GLN A 762 -19.30 -0.13 3.33
C GLN A 762 -18.57 0.21 2.04
N VAL A 763 -18.72 1.44 1.56
CA VAL A 763 -18.14 1.87 0.28
C VAL A 763 -16.64 2.13 0.35
N SER A 764 -16.06 2.33 1.55
CA SER A 764 -14.60 2.42 1.74
C SER A 764 -13.86 1.14 1.35
N ARG A 765 -14.56 0.02 1.17
CA ARG A 765 -13.99 -1.23 0.64
C ARG A 765 -13.85 -1.21 -0.89
N ALA A 766 -14.46 -0.24 -1.58
CA ALA A 766 -14.26 -0.05 -3.01
C ALA A 766 -12.93 0.68 -3.26
N GLY A 767 -12.00 0.03 -3.95
CA GLY A 767 -10.67 0.59 -4.27
C GLY A 767 -9.66 0.50 -3.12
N LYS A 768 -8.37 0.31 -3.44
CA LYS A 768 -7.29 0.05 -2.46
C LYS A 768 -6.12 1.02 -2.62
N ALA A 769 -5.55 1.51 -1.52
CA ALA A 769 -4.25 2.20 -1.48
C ALA A 769 -4.05 3.25 -2.59
N GLY A 770 -5.07 4.09 -2.83
CA GLY A 770 -5.03 5.12 -3.85
C GLY A 770 -5.52 4.71 -5.25
N ARG A 771 -6.05 3.49 -5.43
CA ARG A 771 -6.77 3.08 -6.64
C ARG A 771 -8.24 3.47 -6.57
N SER A 772 -8.86 3.66 -7.73
CA SER A 772 -10.29 3.93 -7.83
C SER A 772 -11.14 2.68 -7.49
N GLY A 773 -12.45 2.85 -7.39
CA GLY A 773 -13.41 1.77 -7.09
C GLY A 773 -14.83 2.23 -7.44
N PHE A 774 -15.77 1.30 -7.57
CA PHE A 774 -17.19 1.63 -7.80
C PHE A 774 -18.03 1.33 -6.56
N ALA A 775 -18.86 2.27 -6.15
CA ALA A 775 -19.87 2.08 -5.11
C ALA A 775 -21.27 2.22 -5.72
N VAL A 776 -21.94 1.10 -5.96
CA VAL A 776 -23.27 1.06 -6.59
C VAL A 776 -24.34 0.90 -5.52
N ASN A 777 -25.39 1.71 -5.60
CA ASN A 777 -26.47 1.74 -4.61
C ASN A 777 -27.81 1.47 -5.30
N LEU A 778 -28.57 0.49 -4.81
CA LEU A 778 -29.87 0.13 -5.38
C LEU A 778 -30.98 0.71 -4.51
N VAL A 779 -31.61 1.78 -4.99
CA VAL A 779 -32.66 2.51 -4.25
C VAL A 779 -34.04 2.11 -4.74
N SER A 780 -35.00 2.00 -3.83
CA SER A 780 -36.38 1.60 -4.14
C SER A 780 -37.42 2.70 -3.92
N ASN A 781 -37.04 3.83 -3.32
CA ASN A 781 -37.97 4.93 -3.04
C ASN A 781 -37.22 6.26 -2.91
N GLU A 782 -37.95 7.38 -3.01
CA GLU A 782 -37.36 8.72 -2.91
C GLU A 782 -36.69 8.98 -1.56
N LYS A 783 -37.16 8.38 -0.47
CA LYS A 783 -36.54 8.59 0.85
C LYS A 783 -35.11 8.04 0.91
N GLU A 784 -34.86 6.91 0.23
CA GLU A 784 -33.52 6.35 0.09
C GLU A 784 -32.63 7.21 -0.80
N VAL A 785 -33.19 7.83 -1.84
CA VAL A 785 -32.50 8.81 -2.68
C VAL A 785 -32.11 10.04 -1.87
N ASP A 786 -33.07 10.65 -1.16
CA ASP A 786 -32.84 11.83 -0.32
C ASP A 786 -31.78 11.55 0.74
N ALA A 787 -31.81 10.36 1.34
CA ALA A 787 -30.83 9.96 2.33
C ALA A 787 -29.43 9.79 1.70
N LEU A 788 -29.30 9.17 0.53
CA LEU A 788 -28.02 9.09 -0.19
C LEU A 788 -27.51 10.47 -0.60
N GLN A 789 -28.39 11.37 -1.06
CA GLN A 789 -28.04 12.75 -1.42
C GLN A 789 -27.57 13.54 -0.20
N SER A 790 -28.20 13.36 0.96
CA SER A 790 -27.77 13.95 2.23
C SER A 790 -26.36 13.47 2.63
N VAL A 791 -26.10 12.17 2.46
CA VAL A 791 -24.75 11.61 2.68
C VAL A 791 -23.74 12.19 1.67
N ALA A 792 -24.11 12.30 0.39
CA ALA A 792 -23.28 12.92 -0.65
C ALA A 792 -22.94 14.37 -0.35
N ALA A 793 -23.93 15.16 0.10
CA ALA A 793 -23.75 16.55 0.48
C ALA A 793 -22.86 16.68 1.73
N SER A 794 -23.14 15.92 2.79
CA SER A 794 -22.37 15.96 4.04
C SER A 794 -20.92 15.50 3.87
N ARG A 795 -20.63 14.64 2.89
CA ARG A 795 -19.29 14.10 2.62
C ARG A 795 -18.64 14.66 1.35
N SER A 796 -19.27 15.66 0.72
CA SER A 796 -18.77 16.37 -0.46
C SER A 796 -18.35 15.47 -1.63
N PHE A 797 -19.14 14.45 -1.97
CA PHE A 797 -18.89 13.61 -3.14
C PHE A 797 -19.99 13.72 -4.20
N LYS A 798 -19.61 13.44 -5.46
CA LYS A 798 -20.57 13.42 -6.57
C LYS A 798 -21.25 12.06 -6.64
N LEU A 799 -22.58 12.07 -6.59
CA LEU A 799 -23.42 10.90 -6.80
C LEU A 799 -23.95 10.93 -8.24
N HIS A 800 -23.81 9.82 -8.96
CA HIS A 800 -24.26 9.68 -10.35
C HIS A 800 -25.45 8.72 -10.43
N GLU A 801 -26.52 9.16 -11.06
CA GLU A 801 -27.66 8.30 -11.42
C GLU A 801 -27.35 7.58 -12.73
N LEU A 802 -27.64 6.29 -12.80
CA LEU A 802 -27.52 5.48 -14.01
C LEU A 802 -28.87 4.81 -14.31
N ASP A 803 -29.18 4.64 -15.60
CA ASP A 803 -30.42 4.00 -16.06
C ASP A 803 -30.20 2.50 -16.31
N SER A 804 -31.01 1.67 -15.65
CA SER A 804 -31.03 0.21 -15.83
C SER A 804 -31.61 -0.22 -17.20
N ASN A 805 -32.17 0.70 -17.97
CA ASN A 805 -32.70 0.46 -19.31
C ASN A 805 -31.67 0.71 -20.44
N ASP A 806 -30.58 1.45 -20.17
CA ASP A 806 -29.52 1.76 -21.13
C ASP A 806 -28.16 1.20 -20.67
N TRP A 807 -27.93 -0.07 -20.98
CA TRP A 807 -26.71 -0.77 -20.56
C TRP A 807 -25.46 -0.30 -21.31
N ASP A 808 -25.61 0.25 -22.52
CA ASP A 808 -24.50 0.79 -23.30
C ASP A 808 -23.99 2.09 -22.68
N GLU A 809 -24.89 2.97 -22.22
CA GLU A 809 -24.52 4.16 -21.45
C GLU A 809 -23.80 3.77 -20.14
N VAL A 810 -24.32 2.78 -19.43
CA VAL A 810 -23.71 2.27 -18.19
C VAL A 810 -22.29 1.75 -18.45
N GLU A 811 -22.11 0.90 -19.46
CA GLU A 811 -20.80 0.35 -19.82
C GLU A 811 -19.83 1.46 -20.23
N GLN A 812 -20.28 2.41 -21.05
CA GLN A 812 -19.47 3.53 -21.50
C GLN A 812 -19.04 4.42 -20.33
N PHE A 813 -19.97 4.73 -19.42
CA PHE A 813 -19.70 5.52 -18.22
C PHE A 813 -18.66 4.82 -17.34
N LEU A 814 -18.89 3.55 -17.00
CA LEU A 814 -17.99 2.77 -16.15
C LEU A 814 -16.61 2.62 -16.79
N THR A 815 -16.55 2.33 -18.08
CA THR A 815 -15.30 2.22 -18.84
C THR A 815 -14.53 3.54 -18.88
N ASN A 816 -15.23 4.67 -19.06
CA ASN A 816 -14.60 5.99 -19.04
C ASN A 816 -14.07 6.36 -17.65
N CYS A 817 -14.81 6.04 -16.59
CA CYS A 817 -14.33 6.20 -15.22
C CYS A 817 -13.09 5.33 -14.95
N ALA A 818 -13.10 4.07 -15.40
CA ALA A 818 -11.96 3.17 -15.29
C ALA A 818 -10.74 3.67 -16.08
N ARG A 819 -10.95 4.29 -17.26
CA ARG A 819 -9.88 4.82 -18.14
C ARG A 819 -9.30 6.16 -17.67
N SER A 820 -10.11 7.05 -17.09
CA SER A 820 -9.70 8.42 -16.75
C SER A 820 -8.95 8.53 -15.42
N ARG A 821 -9.02 7.52 -14.55
CA ARG A 821 -8.43 7.55 -13.20
C ARG A 821 -7.66 6.27 -12.85
N ARG A 822 -7.02 5.66 -13.85
CA ARG A 822 -6.65 4.23 -13.91
C ARG A 822 -6.12 3.64 -12.59
N PHE A 823 -6.78 2.53 -12.24
CA PHE A 823 -6.53 1.57 -11.17
C PHE A 823 -5.17 0.89 -11.30
#